data_AF-A0A350QBX1-F1
#
_entry.id   AF-A0A350QBX1-F1
#
_cell.length_a   1.000
_cell.length_b   1.000
_cell.length_c   1.000
_cell.angle_alpha   90.00
_cell.angle_beta   90.00
_cell.angle_gamma   90.00
#
_symmetry.space_group_name_H-M   'P 1'
#
loop_
_entity.id
_entity.type
_entity.pdbx_description
1 polymer ?
#
loop_
_entity_poly.entity_id
_entity_poly.type
_entity_poly.pdbx_seq_one_letter_code
_entity_poly.pdbx_strand_id
1 'polypeptide(L)'
;MTRSVESRRVVHAGAALFAAVLLAGVSACGQTSDAVEIDGDDIGGVVSGPDGPEAGVWVIAETMDLPTRFNRTVVTDDQGRYLIPDLPDATYDIWVRGYGLVDSRKIRTTPGSSEDLTAVVAPDPHAAAQYYPAAYWFSLIEVPEKNEFPGTGPQGNGISPSIGSQSAFVRSLKSGGCMACHQLGGKATREIPEALGEFASTSDAWARRIQSGQAGGSMVGGLNRLGTSRALEMFADWTDRIAAGEVPPVPPRPQGEERNVVITQWDWADPTAYLHDQASTDKRDPTVNAYGSIYGALEASADYVPVLDPISHTASQVPLPVRDPNTPVASGPPMQPSPYWGDEAIWDSKANAHNPMLDDQARVWLTSRVGPSDNPAFCREGSDHPSARLFPTTRAGRHLAMYDPSTDEVSLIRTCFGTHHLIFGEDENNTLWTSGGGQVIGWLNTKMYLETGDEEASQGWSALVLDTNGNGRQDEYVGPNDPVDPAMDKRISSGYYGVAYNPLDGTIWGSSLGFPGSILRLDPGPNPPETALTEIYLLPLDNPAVPIQGYSPRGMDIDRNGVVWTPLASGHMASFDRSKCTGPLNGPGATGGHCPEGWTLYPEPAPQIKNLTESGSAESSYYTWVDQFNTLGLGDNVPINTGNGSEGLLALKDGEWVVLRVPYPLGFYTKWMDGRIDDPDTGWKGRGIFATISTRAPFHMETGEGTPSKVVHFQMRPDPLAR
;
A
#
# COMPACT_ATOMS: atom_id res chain seq x y z
N MET A 1 -97.73 4.71 -10.79
CA MET A 1 -96.96 4.78 -9.53
C MET A 1 -96.11 6.04 -9.57
N THR A 2 -96.32 6.93 -8.58
CA THR A 2 -95.38 7.89 -7.94
C THR A 2 -94.19 8.43 -8.75
N ARG A 3 -93.82 9.71 -8.82
CA ARG A 3 -94.15 10.98 -8.11
C ARG A 3 -93.40 12.11 -8.88
N SER A 4 -94.03 13.29 -9.02
CA SER A 4 -93.53 14.69 -8.84
C SER A 4 -92.00 14.98 -8.79
N VAL A 5 -91.42 16.12 -9.18
CA VAL A 5 -91.83 17.49 -9.52
C VAL A 5 -90.56 18.25 -9.99
N GLU A 6 -90.79 19.30 -10.79
CA GLU A 6 -90.00 20.45 -11.27
C GLU A 6 -88.58 20.85 -10.76
N SER A 7 -87.82 21.35 -11.75
CA SER A 7 -87.01 22.60 -11.80
C SER A 7 -85.64 22.69 -11.10
N ARG A 8 -84.61 23.12 -11.87
CA ARG A 8 -83.97 24.47 -11.78
C ARG A 8 -82.75 24.62 -12.71
N ARG A 9 -82.77 25.73 -13.48
CA ARG A 9 -81.73 26.75 -13.80
C ARG A 9 -80.31 26.27 -14.20
N VAL A 10 -79.76 26.48 -15.40
CA VAL A 10 -79.58 27.67 -16.29
C VAL A 10 -78.45 28.62 -15.80
N VAL A 11 -77.42 28.75 -16.67
CA VAL A 11 -76.60 29.97 -16.99
C VAL A 11 -75.32 30.26 -16.16
N HIS A 12 -74.14 30.71 -16.67
CA HIS A 12 -73.64 31.26 -17.96
C HIS A 12 -72.09 31.11 -18.07
N ALA A 13 -71.58 30.92 -19.30
CA ALA A 13 -70.55 31.71 -20.02
C ALA A 13 -69.52 32.53 -19.19
N GLY A 14 -68.20 32.52 -19.45
CA GLY A 14 -67.52 32.54 -20.74
C GLY A 14 -67.01 33.97 -21.03
N ALA A 15 -65.68 34.12 -21.08
CA ALA A 15 -64.86 35.30 -21.48
C ALA A 15 -64.38 36.27 -20.39
N ALA A 16 -63.10 36.14 -20.00
CA ALA A 16 -62.13 37.23 -19.82
C ALA A 16 -60.76 36.63 -19.41
N LEU A 17 -59.93 36.25 -20.38
CA LEU A 17 -58.53 35.85 -20.16
C LEU A 17 -57.63 36.70 -21.06
N PHE A 18 -57.50 37.97 -20.69
CA PHE A 18 -56.49 38.90 -21.20
C PHE A 18 -56.09 39.80 -20.04
N ALA A 19 -54.78 39.95 -19.81
CA ALA A 19 -54.11 40.78 -18.79
C ALA A 19 -53.76 40.13 -17.43
N ALA A 20 -52.91 39.10 -17.42
CA ALA A 20 -52.11 38.74 -16.23
C ALA A 20 -50.84 37.88 -16.51
N VAL A 21 -50.18 37.99 -17.68
CA VAL A 21 -48.98 37.16 -18.01
C VAL A 21 -47.74 37.99 -18.35
N LEU A 22 -47.58 39.18 -17.76
CA LEU A 22 -46.41 40.05 -18.04
C LEU A 22 -45.72 40.62 -16.79
N LEU A 23 -45.89 40.00 -15.62
CA LEU A 23 -45.19 40.41 -14.38
C LEU A 23 -44.70 39.25 -13.50
N ALA A 24 -44.52 38.05 -14.07
CA ALA A 24 -43.90 36.90 -13.40
C ALA A 24 -42.62 36.42 -14.13
N GLY A 25 -41.88 37.36 -14.74
CA GLY A 25 -40.74 37.07 -15.62
C GLY A 25 -39.39 37.60 -15.18
N VAL A 26 -39.22 38.03 -13.91
CA VAL A 26 -37.92 38.47 -13.37
C VAL A 26 -37.81 38.12 -11.88
N SER A 27 -37.71 36.84 -11.55
CA SER A 27 -37.27 36.38 -10.20
C SER A 27 -36.67 34.96 -10.20
N ALA A 28 -36.12 34.50 -11.33
CA ALA A 28 -35.47 33.18 -11.43
C ALA A 28 -33.97 33.23 -11.81
N CYS A 29 -33.32 34.39 -11.63
CA CYS A 29 -31.86 34.48 -11.61
C CYS A 29 -31.46 34.93 -10.21
N GLY A 30 -31.13 33.95 -9.38
CA GLY A 30 -30.85 34.13 -7.96
C GLY A 30 -31.04 32.81 -7.23
N GLN A 31 -30.47 31.71 -7.75
CA GLN A 31 -29.99 30.69 -6.83
C GLN A 31 -28.81 31.35 -6.13
N THR A 32 -29.07 31.95 -4.98
CA THR A 32 -28.04 32.14 -3.97
C THR A 32 -27.41 30.77 -3.77
N SER A 33 -26.14 30.61 -4.11
CA SER A 33 -25.36 29.52 -3.55
C SER A 33 -25.56 29.62 -2.04
N ASP A 34 -26.19 28.62 -1.42
CA ASP A 34 -26.19 28.54 0.04
C ASP A 34 -24.72 28.60 0.46
N ALA A 35 -24.37 29.67 1.19
CA ALA A 35 -23.00 29.89 1.61
C ALA A 35 -22.53 28.66 2.39
N VAL A 36 -21.32 28.17 2.09
CA VAL A 36 -20.75 27.07 2.85
C VAL A 36 -20.55 27.55 4.28
N GLU A 37 -21.22 26.88 5.22
CA GLU A 37 -21.09 27.14 6.65
C GLU A 37 -19.67 26.73 7.09
N ILE A 38 -18.90 27.70 7.56
CA ILE A 38 -17.54 27.52 8.10
C ILE A 38 -17.49 28.02 9.54
N ASP A 39 -16.58 27.50 10.35
CA ASP A 39 -16.19 28.10 11.62
C ASP A 39 -14.77 28.70 11.57
N GLY A 40 -14.14 28.92 12.73
CA GLY A 40 -12.95 29.77 12.86
C GLY A 40 -11.66 29.16 12.32
N ASP A 41 -11.61 27.84 12.21
CA ASP A 41 -10.48 27.05 11.74
C ASP A 41 -10.76 26.37 10.38
N ASP A 42 -11.88 26.68 9.77
CA ASP A 42 -12.26 26.19 8.45
C ASP A 42 -11.85 27.14 7.30
N ILE A 43 -11.66 26.58 6.10
CA ILE A 43 -11.73 27.35 4.83
C ILE A 43 -12.79 26.68 3.95
N GLY A 44 -13.74 27.44 3.41
CA GLY A 44 -14.80 26.89 2.56
C GLY A 44 -15.15 27.78 1.38
N GLY A 45 -15.93 27.26 0.44
CA GLY A 45 -16.39 28.01 -0.72
C GLY A 45 -16.91 27.15 -1.84
N VAL A 46 -17.05 27.73 -3.03
CA VAL A 46 -17.49 27.02 -4.23
C VAL A 46 -16.41 27.05 -5.31
N VAL A 47 -16.16 25.90 -5.92
CA VAL A 47 -15.37 25.78 -7.15
C VAL A 47 -16.29 25.83 -8.35
N SER A 48 -16.02 26.74 -9.29
CA SER A 48 -16.75 26.84 -10.56
C SER A 48 -15.81 26.72 -11.76
N GLY A 49 -16.25 26.01 -12.79
CA GLY A 49 -15.65 25.97 -14.12
C GLY A 49 -16.49 26.73 -15.16
N PRO A 50 -16.13 26.64 -16.45
CA PRO A 50 -16.87 27.29 -17.54
C PRO A 50 -18.34 26.86 -17.67
N ASP A 51 -18.66 25.63 -17.24
CA ASP A 51 -19.99 25.02 -17.38
C ASP A 51 -20.82 25.08 -16.09
N GLY A 52 -20.36 25.79 -15.06
CA GLY A 52 -21.01 25.90 -13.75
C GLY A 52 -20.18 25.31 -12.62
N PRO A 53 -20.80 24.84 -11.52
CA PRO A 53 -20.07 24.27 -10.39
C PRO A 53 -19.26 23.03 -10.77
N GLU A 54 -18.06 22.89 -10.21
CA GLU A 54 -17.11 21.85 -10.56
C GLU A 54 -17.10 20.72 -9.51
N ALA A 55 -17.76 19.60 -9.80
CA ALA A 55 -17.87 18.47 -8.89
C ALA A 55 -16.69 17.50 -8.97
N GLY A 56 -16.35 16.86 -7.84
CA GLY A 56 -15.33 15.83 -7.76
C GLY A 56 -13.93 16.33 -8.10
N VAL A 57 -13.60 17.57 -7.76
CA VAL A 57 -12.24 18.13 -7.88
C VAL A 57 -11.64 18.35 -6.50
N TRP A 58 -10.32 18.33 -6.44
CA TRP A 58 -9.59 18.48 -5.18
C TRP A 58 -9.30 19.95 -4.92
N VAL A 59 -9.58 20.38 -3.69
CA VAL A 59 -9.13 21.67 -3.16
C VAL A 59 -8.02 21.41 -2.17
N ILE A 60 -6.87 22.01 -2.42
CA ILE A 60 -5.62 21.77 -1.68
C ILE A 60 -5.24 23.06 -0.96
N ALA A 61 -5.03 22.98 0.35
CA ALA A 61 -4.44 24.04 1.16
C ALA A 61 -3.03 23.62 1.61
N GLU A 62 -2.02 24.44 1.34
CA GLU A 62 -0.63 24.17 1.72
C GLU A 62 -0.04 25.34 2.52
N THR A 63 0.76 25.02 3.53
CA THR A 63 1.54 26.00 4.28
C THR A 63 2.96 25.51 4.59
N MET A 64 3.86 26.48 4.70
CA MET A 64 5.24 26.31 5.21
C MET A 64 5.43 27.05 6.54
N ASP A 65 4.36 27.63 7.11
CA ASP A 65 4.42 28.44 8.33
C ASP A 65 4.47 27.58 9.61
N LEU A 66 4.21 26.26 9.47
CA LEU A 66 4.31 25.26 10.54
C LEU A 66 5.72 24.64 10.61
N PRO A 67 6.09 23.95 11.72
CA PRO A 67 7.43 23.38 11.87
C PRO A 67 7.84 22.38 10.78
N THR A 68 6.88 21.75 10.11
CA THR A 68 7.07 20.95 8.90
C THR A 68 6.13 21.46 7.82
N ARG A 69 6.46 21.21 6.53
CA ARG A 69 5.52 21.49 5.44
C ARG A 69 4.24 20.69 5.68
N PHE A 70 3.12 21.39 5.58
CA PHE A 70 1.80 20.85 5.83
C PHE A 70 0.91 21.09 4.63
N ASN A 71 0.08 20.10 4.30
CA ASN A 71 -1.07 20.35 3.43
C ASN A 71 -2.30 19.56 3.88
N ARG A 72 -3.47 20.10 3.56
CA ARG A 72 -4.75 19.42 3.70
C ARG A 72 -5.53 19.51 2.40
N THR A 73 -6.10 18.38 1.97
CA THR A 73 -6.82 18.25 0.72
C THR A 73 -8.20 17.67 0.95
N VAL A 74 -9.20 18.23 0.28
CA VAL A 74 -10.60 17.78 0.30
C VAL A 74 -11.15 17.72 -1.11
N VAL A 75 -12.35 17.18 -1.26
CA VAL A 75 -13.03 17.03 -2.55
C VAL A 75 -14.34 17.83 -2.58
N THR A 76 -14.67 18.43 -3.72
CA THR A 76 -15.94 19.13 -3.92
C THR A 76 -17.14 18.18 -4.05
N ASP A 77 -18.31 18.61 -3.58
CA ASP A 77 -19.58 17.92 -3.79
C ASP A 77 -20.17 18.13 -5.20
N ASP A 78 -21.39 17.62 -5.46
CA ASP A 78 -22.08 17.78 -6.75
C ASP A 78 -22.38 19.24 -7.13
N GLN A 79 -22.35 20.16 -6.17
CA GLN A 79 -22.56 21.58 -6.37
C GLN A 79 -21.25 22.37 -6.33
N GLY A 80 -20.11 21.70 -6.45
CA GLY A 80 -18.79 22.33 -6.43
C GLY A 80 -18.38 22.90 -5.07
N ARG A 81 -19.15 22.64 -4.00
CA ARG A 81 -18.88 23.20 -2.67
C ARG A 81 -17.79 22.39 -1.99
N TYR A 82 -16.93 23.07 -1.23
CA TYR A 82 -15.88 22.44 -0.43
C TYR A 82 -15.77 23.09 0.94
N LEU A 83 -15.26 22.31 1.89
CA LEU A 83 -14.84 22.74 3.21
C LEU A 83 -13.55 22.01 3.59
N ILE A 84 -12.50 22.74 3.94
CA ILE A 84 -11.25 22.24 4.50
C ILE A 84 -11.32 22.45 6.02
N PRO A 85 -11.52 21.39 6.81
CA PRO A 85 -11.79 21.52 8.23
C PRO A 85 -10.53 21.69 9.06
N ASP A 86 -10.65 22.19 10.30
CA ASP A 86 -9.70 22.12 11.42
C ASP A 86 -8.25 22.54 11.08
N LEU A 87 -8.06 23.58 10.27
CA LEU A 87 -6.73 24.05 9.87
C LEU A 87 -6.01 24.76 11.02
N PRO A 88 -4.73 24.41 11.29
CA PRO A 88 -3.90 25.17 12.21
C PRO A 88 -3.80 26.65 11.82
N ASP A 89 -3.63 27.54 12.81
CA ASP A 89 -3.43 28.97 12.57
C ASP A 89 -2.12 29.22 11.81
N ALA A 90 -2.26 29.51 10.51
CA ALA A 90 -1.18 29.73 9.56
C ALA A 90 -1.73 30.43 8.31
N THR A 91 -0.85 30.87 7.42
CA THR A 91 -1.27 31.31 6.10
C THR A 91 -1.14 30.16 5.09
N TYR A 92 -2.18 29.97 4.28
CA TYR A 92 -2.25 28.90 3.29
C TYR A 92 -2.28 29.44 1.87
N ASP A 93 -1.60 28.76 0.97
CA ASP A 93 -1.92 28.82 -0.45
C ASP A 93 -3.00 27.76 -0.76
N ILE A 94 -4.12 28.19 -1.34
CA ILE A 94 -5.22 27.32 -1.75
C ILE A 94 -5.40 27.30 -3.26
N TRP A 95 -5.65 26.14 -3.85
CA TRP A 95 -5.92 25.97 -5.29
C TRP A 95 -6.72 24.71 -5.59
N VAL A 96 -7.14 24.58 -6.85
CA VAL A 96 -7.95 23.48 -7.37
C VAL A 96 -7.12 22.63 -8.32
N ARG A 97 -7.26 21.30 -8.19
CA ARG A 97 -6.75 20.30 -9.14
C ARG A 97 -7.86 19.33 -9.51
N GLY A 98 -7.88 18.81 -10.73
CA GLY A 98 -8.84 17.79 -11.14
C GLY A 98 -8.52 17.12 -12.46
N TYR A 99 -9.08 15.94 -12.70
CA TYR A 99 -8.96 15.29 -14.00
C TYR A 99 -9.72 16.09 -15.08
N GLY A 100 -9.05 16.31 -16.22
CA GLY A 100 -9.54 17.19 -17.29
C GLY A 100 -9.15 18.66 -17.12
N LEU A 101 -8.45 19.01 -16.04
CA LEU A 101 -8.09 20.39 -15.68
C LEU A 101 -6.56 20.56 -15.62
N VAL A 102 -6.12 21.82 -15.58
CA VAL A 102 -4.80 22.23 -15.06
C VAL A 102 -4.97 22.86 -13.68
N ASP A 103 -3.90 22.93 -12.87
CA ASP A 103 -3.96 23.61 -11.57
C ASP A 103 -4.48 25.04 -11.72
N SER A 104 -5.40 25.45 -10.85
CA SER A 104 -5.85 26.83 -10.79
C SER A 104 -4.78 27.75 -10.18
N ARG A 105 -5.02 29.06 -10.28
CA ARG A 105 -4.18 30.04 -9.58
C ARG A 105 -4.27 29.83 -8.07
N LYS A 106 -3.11 29.78 -7.40
CA LYS A 106 -3.02 29.81 -5.93
C LYS A 106 -3.51 31.14 -5.35
N ILE A 107 -4.36 31.06 -4.34
CA ILE A 107 -4.86 32.19 -3.54
C ILE A 107 -4.30 32.05 -2.13
N ARG A 108 -3.81 33.15 -1.55
CA ARG A 108 -3.27 33.17 -0.20
C ARG A 108 -4.35 33.61 0.78
N THR A 109 -4.65 32.80 1.79
CA THR A 109 -5.72 33.06 2.78
C THR A 109 -5.39 32.44 4.14
N THR A 110 -6.25 32.63 5.13
CA THR A 110 -6.14 32.10 6.50
C THR A 110 -7.42 31.37 6.90
N PRO A 111 -7.40 30.48 7.91
CA PRO A 111 -8.62 29.88 8.46
C PRO A 111 -9.66 30.93 8.89
N GLY A 112 -10.93 30.55 8.85
CA GLY A 112 -12.10 31.43 9.02
C GLY A 112 -12.54 32.17 7.76
N SER A 113 -12.02 31.82 6.59
CA SER A 113 -12.26 32.53 5.32
C SER A 113 -13.15 31.72 4.37
N SER A 114 -14.00 32.44 3.62
CA SER A 114 -14.77 31.87 2.50
C SER A 114 -14.17 32.33 1.17
N GLU A 115 -13.70 31.40 0.36
CA GLU A 115 -12.98 31.67 -0.89
C GLU A 115 -13.58 30.88 -2.05
N ASP A 116 -14.18 31.56 -3.02
CA ASP A 116 -14.61 30.92 -4.27
C ASP A 116 -13.43 30.75 -5.22
N LEU A 117 -13.32 29.57 -5.81
CA LEU A 117 -12.22 29.18 -6.69
C LEU A 117 -12.70 28.93 -8.11
N THR A 118 -11.84 29.22 -9.08
CA THR A 118 -12.13 28.94 -10.49
C THR A 118 -11.27 27.79 -11.00
N ALA A 119 -11.91 26.71 -11.44
CA ALA A 119 -11.26 25.60 -12.11
C ALA A 119 -10.77 26.04 -13.51
N VAL A 120 -9.61 25.52 -13.94
CA VAL A 120 -9.02 25.86 -15.23
C VAL A 120 -9.03 24.63 -16.13
N VAL A 121 -9.82 24.67 -17.20
CA VAL A 121 -9.89 23.58 -18.18
C VAL A 121 -8.52 23.40 -18.83
N ALA A 122 -8.08 22.15 -18.94
CA ALA A 122 -6.82 21.85 -19.61
C ALA A 122 -6.87 22.30 -21.09
N PRO A 123 -5.81 22.91 -21.62
CA PRO A 123 -5.79 23.39 -23.00
C PRO A 123 -5.88 22.27 -24.06
N ASP A 124 -5.47 21.05 -23.68
CA ASP A 124 -5.51 19.86 -24.53
C ASP A 124 -5.51 18.58 -23.68
N PRO A 125 -5.79 17.39 -24.28
CA PRO A 125 -5.79 16.12 -23.55
C PRO A 125 -4.46 15.75 -22.90
N HIS A 126 -3.32 16.17 -23.46
CA HIS A 126 -2.00 15.85 -22.92
C HIS A 126 -1.73 16.64 -21.64
N ALA A 127 -2.12 17.91 -21.60
CA ALA A 127 -2.08 18.75 -20.40
C ALA A 127 -3.00 18.19 -19.31
N ALA A 128 -4.22 17.74 -19.66
CA ALA A 128 -5.15 17.10 -18.72
C ALA A 128 -4.56 15.82 -18.10
N ALA A 129 -3.89 15.02 -18.92
CA ALA A 129 -3.36 13.72 -18.51
C ALA A 129 -2.16 13.84 -17.55
N GLN A 130 -1.54 15.02 -17.41
CA GLN A 130 -0.41 15.21 -16.50
C GLN A 130 -0.73 14.87 -15.04
N TYR A 131 -2.01 15.01 -14.63
CA TYR A 131 -2.48 14.64 -13.29
C TYR A 131 -3.06 13.23 -13.18
N TYR A 132 -3.14 12.48 -14.28
CA TYR A 132 -3.69 11.13 -14.23
C TYR A 132 -2.77 10.19 -13.45
N PRO A 133 -3.33 9.21 -12.71
CA PRO A 133 -2.53 8.29 -11.91
C PRO A 133 -1.54 7.48 -12.75
N ALA A 134 -0.43 7.10 -12.14
CA ALA A 134 0.61 6.29 -12.78
C ALA A 134 0.09 5.01 -13.47
N ALA A 135 -0.90 4.30 -12.90
CA ALA A 135 -1.47 3.10 -13.52
C ALA A 135 -2.08 3.35 -14.89
N TYR A 136 -2.68 4.53 -15.11
CA TYR A 136 -3.28 4.89 -16.40
C TYR A 136 -2.18 5.06 -17.45
N TRP A 137 -1.10 5.77 -17.12
CA TRP A 137 0.06 5.89 -17.99
C TRP A 137 0.75 4.55 -18.24
N PHE A 138 0.91 3.73 -17.19
CA PHE A 138 1.50 2.40 -17.29
C PHE A 138 0.65 1.45 -18.13
N SER A 139 -0.67 1.59 -18.14
CA SER A 139 -1.56 0.75 -18.97
C SER A 139 -1.29 0.82 -20.47
N LEU A 140 -0.62 1.89 -20.94
CA LEU A 140 -0.23 2.06 -22.34
C LEU A 140 0.95 1.15 -22.76
N ILE A 141 1.67 0.55 -21.80
CA ILE A 141 2.79 -0.35 -22.12
C ILE A 141 2.28 -1.57 -22.89
N GLU A 142 3.01 -1.99 -23.91
CA GLU A 142 2.67 -3.16 -24.73
C GLU A 142 3.60 -4.31 -24.36
N VAL A 143 3.13 -5.21 -23.49
CA VAL A 143 3.93 -6.40 -23.12
C VAL A 143 4.02 -7.38 -24.30
N PRO A 144 5.06 -8.24 -24.34
CA PRO A 144 5.16 -9.27 -25.37
C PRO A 144 3.90 -10.13 -25.45
N GLU A 145 3.53 -10.53 -26.66
CA GLU A 145 2.34 -11.32 -26.93
C GLU A 145 2.45 -12.72 -26.34
N LYS A 146 1.32 -13.34 -26.03
CA LYS A 146 1.28 -14.67 -25.40
C LYS A 146 2.02 -15.75 -26.19
N ASN A 147 2.03 -15.65 -27.53
CA ASN A 147 2.72 -16.58 -28.43
C ASN A 147 4.26 -16.38 -28.48
N GLU A 148 4.80 -15.33 -27.86
CA GLU A 148 6.24 -15.13 -27.72
C GLU A 148 6.84 -15.96 -26.56
N PHE A 149 6.04 -16.67 -25.77
CA PHE A 149 6.52 -17.46 -24.64
C PHE A 149 6.54 -18.97 -24.96
N PRO A 150 7.50 -19.74 -24.41
CA PRO A 150 8.54 -19.34 -23.46
C PRO A 150 9.66 -18.50 -24.13
N GLY A 151 10.40 -17.73 -23.31
CA GLY A 151 11.52 -16.94 -23.80
C GLY A 151 12.61 -17.81 -24.47
N THR A 152 13.26 -17.28 -25.50
CA THR A 152 14.26 -18.00 -26.30
C THR A 152 15.66 -17.37 -26.25
N GLY A 153 15.85 -16.36 -25.39
CA GLY A 153 17.13 -15.71 -25.13
C GLY A 153 17.56 -14.71 -26.20
N PRO A 154 18.76 -14.10 -26.04
CA PRO A 154 19.23 -13.01 -26.88
C PRO A 154 19.37 -13.35 -28.37
N GLN A 155 19.59 -14.63 -28.72
CA GLN A 155 19.66 -15.09 -30.12
C GLN A 155 18.29 -15.42 -30.73
N GLY A 156 17.23 -15.41 -29.91
CA GLY A 156 15.85 -15.61 -30.34
C GLY A 156 15.04 -14.33 -30.21
N ASN A 157 13.94 -14.38 -29.47
CA ASN A 157 13.03 -13.26 -29.22
C ASN A 157 13.50 -12.26 -28.14
N GLY A 158 14.71 -12.44 -27.59
CA GLY A 158 15.28 -11.52 -26.60
C GLY A 158 14.72 -11.65 -25.18
N ILE A 159 13.67 -12.44 -24.97
CA ILE A 159 13.09 -12.72 -23.64
C ILE A 159 13.93 -13.79 -22.94
N SER A 160 14.15 -13.63 -21.62
CA SER A 160 14.90 -14.62 -20.84
C SER A 160 14.28 -16.03 -20.94
N PRO A 161 15.08 -17.09 -21.17
CA PRO A 161 14.59 -18.47 -21.14
C PRO A 161 14.00 -18.91 -19.80
N SER A 162 14.25 -18.17 -18.72
CA SER A 162 13.62 -18.41 -17.41
C SER A 162 12.16 -17.98 -17.33
N ILE A 163 11.66 -17.20 -18.31
CA ILE A 163 10.27 -16.73 -18.34
C ILE A 163 9.46 -17.65 -19.25
N GLY A 164 8.67 -18.51 -18.62
CA GLY A 164 7.86 -19.52 -19.32
C GLY A 164 6.52 -19.02 -19.88
N SER A 165 6.01 -17.88 -19.42
CA SER A 165 4.69 -17.37 -19.79
C SER A 165 4.58 -15.85 -19.72
N GLN A 166 3.57 -15.27 -20.39
CA GLN A 166 3.25 -13.85 -20.34
C GLN A 166 2.95 -13.37 -18.91
N SER A 167 2.21 -14.16 -18.13
CA SER A 167 1.94 -13.87 -16.72
C SER A 167 3.21 -13.80 -15.86
N ALA A 168 4.20 -14.67 -16.13
CA ALA A 168 5.49 -14.62 -15.44
C ALA A 168 6.29 -13.35 -15.83
N PHE A 169 6.16 -12.87 -17.06
CA PHE A 169 6.74 -11.59 -17.50
C PHE A 169 6.08 -10.40 -16.80
N VAL A 170 4.75 -10.34 -16.78
CA VAL A 170 3.96 -9.28 -16.10
C VAL A 170 4.28 -9.22 -14.61
N ARG A 171 4.39 -10.37 -13.94
CA ARG A 171 4.84 -10.45 -12.54
C ARG A 171 6.16 -9.72 -12.33
N SER A 172 7.13 -9.93 -13.20
CA SER A 172 8.46 -9.33 -13.09
C SER A 172 8.46 -7.82 -13.35
N LEU A 173 7.52 -7.30 -14.14
CA LEU A 173 7.31 -5.85 -14.28
C LEU A 173 6.69 -5.24 -13.02
N LYS A 174 5.73 -5.94 -12.42
CA LYS A 174 4.92 -5.40 -11.31
C LYS A 174 5.52 -5.70 -9.93
N SER A 175 4.70 -6.13 -8.99
CA SER A 175 5.05 -6.35 -7.58
C SER A 175 6.12 -7.42 -7.36
N GLY A 176 6.40 -8.28 -8.35
CA GLY A 176 7.51 -9.25 -8.30
C GLY A 176 8.88 -8.71 -8.73
N GLY A 177 8.97 -7.45 -9.18
CA GLY A 177 10.21 -6.85 -9.68
C GLY A 177 10.20 -5.32 -9.68
N CYS A 178 9.95 -4.67 -10.81
CA CYS A 178 10.17 -3.22 -10.94
C CYS A 178 9.25 -2.39 -10.04
N MET A 179 7.94 -2.61 -10.09
CA MET A 179 6.96 -1.84 -9.30
C MET A 179 6.98 -2.14 -7.81
N ALA A 180 7.87 -3.05 -7.37
CA ALA A 180 8.13 -3.31 -5.97
C ALA A 180 8.82 -2.18 -5.21
N CYS A 181 9.53 -1.30 -5.93
CA CYS A 181 10.35 -0.25 -5.34
C CYS A 181 10.08 1.12 -5.97
N HIS A 182 9.59 1.14 -7.20
CA HIS A 182 9.42 2.36 -8.00
C HIS A 182 8.06 2.36 -8.67
N GLN A 183 7.39 3.49 -8.67
CA GLN A 183 6.16 3.67 -9.43
C GLN A 183 6.47 3.82 -10.92
N LEU A 184 5.95 2.91 -11.76
CA LEU A 184 5.97 3.07 -13.21
C LEU A 184 4.72 3.83 -13.66
N GLY A 185 4.90 4.82 -14.54
CA GLY A 185 3.83 5.66 -15.07
C GLY A 185 3.78 7.08 -14.47
N GLY A 186 4.48 7.30 -13.36
CA GLY A 186 4.79 8.65 -12.88
C GLY A 186 5.69 9.39 -13.86
N LYS A 187 5.73 10.74 -13.80
CA LYS A 187 6.45 11.56 -14.79
C LYS A 187 7.91 11.15 -14.98
N ALA A 188 8.64 10.96 -13.88
CA ALA A 188 10.04 10.56 -13.89
C ALA A 188 10.31 9.19 -14.55
N THR A 189 9.30 8.31 -14.63
CA THR A 189 9.44 6.98 -15.22
C THR A 189 8.82 6.85 -16.60
N ARG A 190 7.77 7.61 -16.95
CA ARG A 190 7.18 7.59 -18.29
C ARG A 190 7.95 8.42 -19.33
N GLU A 191 8.59 9.52 -18.90
CA GLU A 191 9.44 10.38 -19.73
C GLU A 191 10.92 10.19 -19.37
N ILE A 192 11.87 10.60 -20.23
CA ILE A 192 13.31 10.67 -19.91
C ILE A 192 13.67 12.06 -19.32
N PRO A 193 14.09 12.16 -18.04
CA PRO A 193 14.52 13.43 -17.47
C PRO A 193 15.73 14.00 -18.21
N GLU A 194 15.72 15.30 -18.50
CA GLU A 194 16.85 16.01 -19.15
C GLU A 194 18.16 15.85 -18.35
N ALA A 195 18.07 15.80 -17.02
CA ALA A 195 19.21 15.61 -16.12
C ALA A 195 19.94 14.25 -16.31
N LEU A 196 19.33 13.28 -17.00
CA LEU A 196 19.99 12.02 -17.34
C LEU A 196 21.01 12.19 -18.48
N GLY A 197 20.86 13.22 -19.31
CA GLY A 197 21.71 13.53 -20.46
C GLY A 197 21.07 13.20 -21.82
N GLU A 198 21.87 13.36 -22.88
CA GLU A 198 21.47 13.08 -24.25
C GLU A 198 21.94 11.69 -24.70
N PHE A 199 21.09 10.98 -25.45
CA PHE A 199 21.33 9.62 -25.91
C PHE A 199 20.98 9.46 -27.38
N ALA A 200 21.61 8.49 -28.05
CA ALA A 200 21.33 8.20 -29.46
C ALA A 200 19.93 7.60 -29.68
N SER A 201 19.37 6.95 -28.66
CA SER A 201 18.04 6.37 -28.67
C SER A 201 17.42 6.34 -27.27
N THR A 202 16.10 6.26 -27.18
CA THR A 202 15.37 6.09 -25.92
C THR A 202 15.70 4.75 -25.24
N SER A 203 16.06 3.73 -26.01
CA SER A 203 16.57 2.45 -25.50
C SER A 203 17.89 2.63 -24.74
N ASP A 204 18.85 3.40 -25.29
CA ASP A 204 20.11 3.72 -24.61
C ASP A 204 19.87 4.55 -23.34
N ALA A 205 18.91 5.48 -23.38
CA ALA A 205 18.51 6.28 -22.21
C ALA A 205 17.94 5.39 -21.08
N TRP A 206 17.05 4.44 -21.41
CA TRP A 206 16.53 3.46 -20.44
C TRP A 206 17.65 2.58 -19.87
N ALA A 207 18.57 2.10 -20.72
CA ALA A 207 19.71 1.31 -20.27
C ALA A 207 20.60 2.10 -19.29
N ARG A 208 20.81 3.40 -19.51
CA ARG A 208 21.55 4.28 -18.58
C ARG A 208 20.76 4.60 -17.31
N ARG A 209 19.45 4.81 -17.40
CA ARG A 209 18.56 5.10 -16.25
C ARG A 209 18.64 4.04 -15.18
N ILE A 210 18.47 2.77 -15.56
CA ILE A 210 18.40 1.66 -14.61
C ILE A 210 19.74 1.39 -13.90
N GLN A 211 20.82 2.04 -14.32
CA GLN A 211 22.13 1.95 -13.67
C GLN A 211 22.34 3.04 -12.61
N SER A 212 21.46 4.04 -12.54
CA SER A 212 21.61 5.20 -11.65
C SER A 212 21.51 4.82 -10.17
N GLY A 213 22.49 5.29 -9.38
CA GLY A 213 22.48 5.19 -7.93
C GLY A 213 22.77 3.79 -7.37
N GLN A 214 22.57 3.62 -6.06
CA GLN A 214 22.93 2.42 -5.31
C GLN A 214 22.04 1.20 -5.62
N ALA A 215 20.82 1.43 -6.13
CA ALA A 215 19.93 0.36 -6.57
C ALA A 215 20.27 -0.17 -7.98
N GLY A 216 21.16 0.48 -8.74
CA GLY A 216 21.39 0.21 -10.17
C GLY A 216 21.73 -1.25 -10.48
N GLY A 217 22.60 -1.88 -9.69
CA GLY A 217 22.94 -3.30 -9.88
C GLY A 217 21.75 -4.25 -9.74
N SER A 218 20.85 -3.97 -8.78
CA SER A 218 19.62 -4.76 -8.59
C SER A 218 18.64 -4.54 -9.74
N MET A 219 18.48 -3.28 -10.19
CA MET A 219 17.61 -2.93 -11.31
C MET A 219 18.09 -3.57 -12.63
N VAL A 220 19.40 -3.54 -12.91
CA VAL A 220 20.00 -4.25 -14.05
C VAL A 220 19.77 -5.76 -13.96
N GLY A 221 19.93 -6.35 -12.78
CA GLY A 221 19.59 -7.76 -12.55
C GLY A 221 18.11 -8.08 -12.81
N GLY A 222 17.21 -7.17 -12.42
CA GLY A 222 15.78 -7.22 -12.74
C GLY A 222 15.52 -7.21 -14.25
N LEU A 223 16.12 -6.27 -14.98
CA LEU A 223 16.00 -6.16 -16.42
C LEU A 223 16.55 -7.42 -17.14
N ASN A 224 17.69 -7.92 -16.69
CA ASN A 224 18.29 -9.14 -17.26
C ASN A 224 17.38 -10.36 -17.11
N ARG A 225 16.61 -10.46 -16.01
CA ARG A 225 15.63 -11.54 -15.81
C ARG A 225 14.45 -11.46 -16.77
N LEU A 226 14.07 -10.27 -17.24
CA LEU A 226 13.07 -10.08 -18.29
C LEU A 226 13.61 -10.47 -19.67
N GLY A 227 14.90 -10.21 -19.90
CA GLY A 227 15.52 -10.26 -21.22
C GLY A 227 15.82 -8.84 -21.69
N THR A 228 17.08 -8.43 -21.54
CA THR A 228 17.54 -7.04 -21.61
C THR A 228 17.11 -6.33 -22.89
N SER A 229 17.34 -6.94 -24.05
CA SER A 229 17.04 -6.31 -25.34
C SER A 229 15.55 -6.09 -25.54
N ARG A 230 14.73 -7.13 -25.32
CA ARG A 230 13.27 -7.06 -25.48
C ARG A 230 12.63 -6.10 -24.48
N ALA A 231 13.11 -6.10 -23.24
CA ALA A 231 12.61 -5.20 -22.21
C ALA A 231 12.93 -3.72 -22.52
N LEU A 232 14.16 -3.42 -22.96
CA LEU A 232 14.54 -2.05 -23.34
C LEU A 232 13.76 -1.56 -24.57
N GLU A 233 13.54 -2.42 -25.57
CA GLU A 233 12.71 -2.10 -26.72
C GLU A 233 11.28 -1.73 -26.30
N MET A 234 10.66 -2.54 -25.44
CA MET A 234 9.31 -2.30 -24.90
C MET A 234 9.22 -0.97 -24.13
N PHE A 235 10.17 -0.69 -23.23
CA PHE A 235 10.16 0.56 -22.46
C PHE A 235 10.46 1.79 -23.34
N ALA A 236 11.34 1.66 -24.33
CA ALA A 236 11.63 2.72 -25.28
C ALA A 236 10.40 3.06 -26.13
N ASP A 237 9.74 2.05 -26.70
CA ASP A 237 8.50 2.23 -27.47
C ASP A 237 7.41 2.92 -26.63
N TRP A 238 7.20 2.47 -25.41
CA TRP A 238 6.22 3.09 -24.50
C TRP A 238 6.50 4.56 -24.24
N THR A 239 7.76 4.91 -23.94
CA THR A 239 8.17 6.31 -23.73
C THR A 239 8.07 7.14 -25.03
N ASP A 240 8.47 6.58 -26.18
CA ASP A 240 8.44 7.28 -27.47
C ASP A 240 7.01 7.57 -27.94
N ARG A 241 6.06 6.64 -27.74
CA ARG A 241 4.65 6.87 -28.06
C ARG A 241 4.01 7.94 -27.18
N ILE A 242 4.32 7.96 -25.88
CA ILE A 242 3.90 9.03 -24.97
C ILE A 242 4.46 10.38 -25.45
N ALA A 243 5.76 10.44 -25.76
CA ALA A 243 6.39 11.66 -26.29
C ALA A 243 5.79 12.11 -27.64
N ALA A 244 5.29 11.17 -28.45
CA ALA A 244 4.56 11.45 -29.69
C ALA A 244 3.09 11.88 -29.49
N GLY A 245 2.60 11.93 -28.24
CA GLY A 245 1.27 12.43 -27.89
C GLY A 245 0.24 11.34 -27.55
N GLU A 246 0.65 10.08 -27.35
CA GLU A 246 -0.26 9.06 -26.82
C GLU A 246 -0.66 9.41 -25.38
N VAL A 247 -1.97 9.43 -25.12
CA VAL A 247 -2.54 9.71 -23.79
C VAL A 247 -3.41 8.54 -23.34
N PRO A 248 -3.42 8.21 -22.04
CA PRO A 248 -4.25 7.12 -21.52
C PRO A 248 -5.72 7.53 -21.43
N PRO A 249 -6.64 6.57 -21.18
CA PRO A 249 -8.05 6.89 -20.97
C PRO A 249 -8.23 7.85 -19.78
N VAL A 250 -9.30 8.65 -19.82
CA VAL A 250 -9.62 9.61 -18.75
C VAL A 250 -10.06 8.84 -17.49
N PRO A 251 -9.38 8.99 -16.35
CA PRO A 251 -9.82 8.41 -15.07
C PRO A 251 -11.13 9.05 -14.59
N PRO A 252 -11.99 8.29 -13.88
CA PRO A 252 -13.18 8.86 -13.25
C PRO A 252 -12.77 9.85 -12.15
N ARG A 253 -13.56 10.91 -11.98
CA ARG A 253 -13.42 11.80 -10.83
C ARG A 253 -14.00 11.15 -9.57
N PRO A 254 -13.55 11.56 -8.37
CA PRO A 254 -14.16 11.19 -7.11
C PRO A 254 -15.69 11.33 -7.10
N GLN A 255 -16.37 10.27 -6.71
CA GLN A 255 -17.83 10.19 -6.63
C GLN A 255 -18.29 9.52 -5.33
N GLY A 256 -19.53 9.78 -4.91
CA GLY A 256 -20.10 9.17 -3.72
C GLY A 256 -19.22 9.39 -2.48
N GLU A 257 -18.94 8.31 -1.75
CA GLU A 257 -18.12 8.32 -0.52
C GLU A 257 -16.68 8.81 -0.77
N GLU A 258 -16.13 8.69 -1.99
CA GLU A 258 -14.77 9.17 -2.29
C GLU A 258 -14.61 10.68 -2.10
N ARG A 259 -15.71 11.44 -2.15
CA ARG A 259 -15.71 12.89 -1.92
C ARG A 259 -15.63 13.28 -0.45
N ASN A 260 -15.82 12.31 0.43
CA ASN A 260 -15.81 12.50 1.85
C ASN A 260 -14.42 12.35 2.47
N VAL A 261 -13.39 12.13 1.65
CA VAL A 261 -12.02 12.02 2.17
C VAL A 261 -11.46 13.38 2.54
N VAL A 262 -10.81 13.45 3.70
CA VAL A 262 -9.90 14.53 4.09
C VAL A 262 -8.50 13.93 4.19
N ILE A 263 -7.54 14.50 3.48
CA ILE A 263 -6.16 14.03 3.45
C ILE A 263 -5.27 15.10 4.05
N THR A 264 -4.58 14.79 5.13
CA THR A 264 -3.59 15.68 5.77
C THR A 264 -2.19 15.11 5.60
N GLN A 265 -1.21 15.94 5.28
CA GLN A 265 0.17 15.49 5.05
C GLN A 265 1.18 16.37 5.76
N TRP A 266 2.25 15.73 6.23
CA TRP A 266 3.41 16.36 6.85
C TRP A 266 4.69 15.81 6.24
N ASP A 267 5.67 16.69 6.02
CA ASP A 267 7.03 16.26 5.68
C ASP A 267 7.71 15.65 6.92
N TRP A 268 8.43 14.55 6.72
CA TRP A 268 9.31 13.97 7.75
C TRP A 268 10.51 13.26 7.13
N ALA A 269 11.54 13.02 7.93
CA ALA A 269 12.85 12.51 7.51
C ALA A 269 13.61 13.45 6.56
N ASP A 270 14.84 13.04 6.23
CA ASP A 270 15.75 13.84 5.41
C ASP A 270 15.42 13.75 3.91
N PRO A 271 15.77 14.77 3.10
CA PRO A 271 15.58 14.75 1.64
C PRO A 271 16.28 13.61 0.88
N THR A 272 17.32 13.04 1.47
CA THR A 272 18.07 11.90 0.93
C THR A 272 17.53 10.55 1.42
N ALA A 273 16.63 10.58 2.41
CA ALA A 273 16.09 9.40 3.02
C ALA A 273 14.84 8.89 2.29
N TYR A 274 14.65 7.57 2.27
CA TYR A 274 13.37 6.97 1.90
C TYR A 274 12.84 6.11 3.03
N LEU A 275 11.52 6.08 3.19
CA LEU A 275 10.83 5.22 4.16
C LEU A 275 10.27 3.97 3.51
N HIS A 276 10.22 2.89 4.27
CA HIS A 276 9.50 1.69 3.87
C HIS A 276 8.11 1.62 4.48
N ASP A 277 7.99 1.78 5.80
CA ASP A 277 6.74 1.63 6.56
C ASP A 277 6.64 2.70 7.66
N GLN A 278 5.47 2.79 8.27
CA GLN A 278 5.18 3.62 9.43
C GLN A 278 4.29 2.85 10.41
N ALA A 279 4.27 3.25 11.68
CA ALA A 279 3.33 2.78 12.68
C ALA A 279 2.75 3.92 13.52
N SER A 280 1.45 3.85 13.80
CA SER A 280 0.70 4.88 14.54
C SER A 280 0.02 4.37 15.80
N THR A 281 -0.22 3.07 15.92
CA THR A 281 -0.96 2.45 17.04
C THR A 281 -0.65 0.95 17.15
N ASP A 282 -1.08 0.30 18.24
CA ASP A 282 -1.12 -1.16 18.31
C ASP A 282 -2.26 -1.65 17.41
N LYS A 283 -1.93 -2.47 16.41
CA LYS A 283 -2.93 -3.01 15.48
C LYS A 283 -4.04 -3.82 16.17
N ARG A 284 -3.83 -4.33 17.39
CA ARG A 284 -4.81 -5.10 18.17
C ARG A 284 -5.78 -4.23 18.95
N ASP A 285 -5.39 -2.99 19.23
CA ASP A 285 -6.23 -2.00 19.92
C ASP A 285 -5.91 -0.61 19.34
N PRO A 286 -6.73 -0.11 18.40
CA PRO A 286 -6.46 1.13 17.69
C PRO A 286 -6.56 2.39 18.56
N THR A 287 -6.94 2.26 19.84
CA THR A 287 -6.96 3.38 20.80
C THR A 287 -5.61 3.61 21.50
N VAL A 288 -4.68 2.66 21.38
CA VAL A 288 -3.31 2.82 21.87
C VAL A 288 -2.61 3.94 21.09
N ASN A 289 -1.81 4.75 21.78
CA ASN A 289 -1.09 5.88 21.20
C ASN A 289 -2.02 6.96 20.59
N ALA A 290 -3.23 7.12 21.15
CA ALA A 290 -4.15 8.21 20.81
C ALA A 290 -3.47 9.59 20.88
N TYR A 291 -3.62 10.37 19.81
CA TYR A 291 -2.96 11.66 19.56
C TYR A 291 -1.42 11.62 19.61
N GLY A 292 -0.85 10.42 19.68
CA GLY A 292 0.58 10.21 19.86
C GLY A 292 1.39 10.37 18.58
N SER A 293 2.69 10.19 18.72
CA SER A 293 3.63 10.29 17.61
C SER A 293 3.49 9.12 16.63
N ILE A 294 3.89 9.38 15.38
CA ILE A 294 3.98 8.40 14.30
C ILE A 294 5.45 8.03 14.12
N TYR A 295 5.75 6.75 13.92
CA TYR A 295 7.12 6.23 13.86
C TYR A 295 7.40 5.55 12.51
N GLY A 296 8.51 5.90 11.86
CA GLY A 296 8.88 5.39 10.53
C GLY A 296 10.00 4.35 10.54
N ALA A 297 10.19 3.63 9.43
CA ALA A 297 11.36 2.78 9.20
C ALA A 297 12.06 3.11 7.87
N LEU A 298 13.35 3.43 7.94
CA LEU A 298 14.18 3.86 6.81
C LEU A 298 14.99 2.72 6.21
N GLU A 299 14.30 1.73 5.64
CA GLU A 299 14.94 0.55 5.04
C GLU A 299 16.13 0.94 4.16
N ALA A 300 17.30 0.34 4.39
CA ALA A 300 18.54 0.56 3.66
C ALA A 300 19.06 2.01 3.57
N SER A 301 18.31 3.00 4.07
CA SER A 301 18.47 4.41 3.75
C SER A 301 19.29 5.15 4.81
N ALA A 302 18.83 5.24 6.06
CA ALA A 302 19.59 5.85 7.16
C ALA A 302 19.34 5.13 8.50
N ASP A 303 20.19 5.41 9.51
CA ASP A 303 20.20 4.75 10.83
C ASP A 303 19.49 5.56 11.92
N TYR A 304 18.21 5.87 11.69
CA TYR A 304 17.31 6.43 12.70
C TYR A 304 15.85 6.06 12.41
N VAL A 305 15.00 6.17 13.43
CA VAL A 305 13.53 6.12 13.33
C VAL A 305 13.01 7.55 13.17
N PRO A 306 12.41 7.93 12.03
CA PRO A 306 11.69 9.19 11.89
C PRO A 306 10.49 9.22 12.84
N VAL A 307 10.27 10.37 13.48
CA VAL A 307 9.14 10.57 14.39
C VAL A 307 8.39 11.83 13.96
N LEU A 308 7.07 11.76 13.82
CA LEU A 308 6.21 12.91 13.61
C LEU A 308 5.23 13.04 14.78
N ASP A 309 5.20 14.19 15.42
CA ASP A 309 4.10 14.59 16.30
C ASP A 309 3.05 15.35 15.47
N PRO A 310 1.88 14.74 15.19
CA PRO A 310 0.86 15.37 14.35
C PRO A 310 0.18 16.56 15.03
N ILE A 311 0.25 16.70 16.37
CA ILE A 311 -0.39 17.78 17.14
C ILE A 311 0.47 19.04 17.13
N SER A 312 1.77 18.90 17.35
CA SER A 312 2.70 20.04 17.25
C SER A 312 3.22 20.28 15.83
N HIS A 313 2.93 19.37 14.90
CA HIS A 313 3.41 19.36 13.51
C HIS A 313 4.95 19.33 13.39
N THR A 314 5.62 18.76 14.40
CA THR A 314 7.09 18.67 14.47
C THR A 314 7.58 17.28 14.07
N ALA A 315 8.72 17.24 13.36
CA ALA A 315 9.43 16.01 13.07
C ALA A 315 10.73 15.93 13.89
N SER A 316 11.09 14.73 14.34
CA SER A 316 12.33 14.42 15.03
C SER A 316 12.88 13.05 14.63
N GLN A 317 13.98 12.64 15.22
CA GLN A 317 14.70 11.41 14.88
C GLN A 317 15.17 10.70 16.14
N VAL A 318 14.99 9.37 16.19
CA VAL A 318 15.57 8.51 17.23
C VAL A 318 16.71 7.71 16.62
N PRO A 319 17.98 7.92 17.02
CA PRO A 319 19.11 7.19 16.46
C PRO A 319 18.96 5.67 16.65
N LEU A 320 19.26 4.90 15.60
CA LEU A 320 19.14 3.45 15.63
C LEU A 320 20.52 2.78 15.53
N PRO A 321 21.06 2.23 16.63
CA PRO A 321 22.40 1.65 16.64
C PRO A 321 22.45 0.22 16.11
N VAL A 322 23.67 -0.28 15.91
CA VAL A 322 24.01 -1.70 15.76
C VAL A 322 24.97 -2.10 16.89
N ARG A 323 24.97 -3.35 17.36
CA ARG A 323 25.91 -3.81 18.40
C ARG A 323 27.35 -3.85 17.89
N ASP A 324 27.54 -4.25 16.62
CA ASP A 324 28.86 -4.30 15.98
C ASP A 324 29.06 -3.10 15.03
N PRO A 325 29.98 -2.15 15.32
CA PRO A 325 30.23 -1.00 14.46
C PRO A 325 30.77 -1.38 13.06
N ASN A 326 31.29 -2.60 12.89
CA ASN A 326 31.75 -3.14 11.60
C ASN A 326 30.62 -3.74 10.75
N THR A 327 29.37 -3.69 11.22
CA THR A 327 28.21 -4.07 10.41
C THR A 327 28.25 -3.29 9.10
N PRO A 328 28.23 -3.97 7.94
CA PRO A 328 28.33 -3.30 6.66
C PRO A 328 27.07 -2.50 6.37
N VAL A 329 27.25 -1.40 5.64
CA VAL A 329 26.14 -0.65 5.04
C VAL A 329 25.30 -1.62 4.19
N ALA A 330 23.97 -1.53 4.33
CA ALA A 330 23.05 -2.39 3.61
C ALA A 330 23.05 -2.13 2.11
N SER A 331 23.21 -0.86 1.74
CA SER A 331 23.36 -0.40 0.36
C SER A 331 24.83 -0.48 -0.08
N GLY A 332 25.05 -0.91 -1.32
CA GLY A 332 26.38 -0.86 -1.95
C GLY A 332 26.73 0.55 -2.47
N PRO A 333 27.91 0.74 -3.07
CA PRO A 333 28.21 1.99 -3.78
C PRO A 333 27.28 2.19 -4.99
N PRO A 334 27.08 3.44 -5.47
CA PRO A 334 26.37 3.72 -6.71
C PRO A 334 26.96 2.96 -7.91
N MET A 335 26.11 2.39 -8.77
CA MET A 335 26.57 1.72 -9.99
C MET A 335 26.96 2.72 -11.09
N GLN A 336 26.17 3.79 -11.23
CA GLN A 336 26.43 4.97 -12.05
C GLN A 336 25.93 6.22 -11.29
N PRO A 337 26.43 7.43 -11.64
CA PRO A 337 25.96 8.65 -11.02
C PRO A 337 24.44 8.80 -11.11
N SER A 338 23.82 9.19 -10.00
CA SER A 338 22.43 9.63 -9.94
C SER A 338 22.27 10.96 -10.70
N PRO A 339 21.20 11.15 -11.49
CA PRO A 339 20.91 12.45 -12.10
C PRO A 339 20.50 13.53 -11.08
N TYR A 340 20.24 13.13 -9.82
CA TYR A 340 19.85 14.03 -8.72
C TYR A 340 21.00 14.26 -7.74
N TRP A 341 21.79 13.21 -7.44
CA TRP A 341 22.78 13.24 -6.35
C TRP A 341 24.22 13.00 -6.82
N GLY A 342 24.46 12.90 -8.13
CA GLY A 342 25.78 12.59 -8.68
C GLY A 342 26.33 11.26 -8.17
N ASP A 343 27.61 11.27 -7.76
CA ASP A 343 28.31 10.09 -7.23
C ASP A 343 28.07 9.84 -5.72
N GLU A 344 27.24 10.65 -5.07
CA GLU A 344 26.98 10.52 -3.64
C GLU A 344 26.19 9.25 -3.30
N ALA A 345 26.69 8.51 -2.30
CA ALA A 345 26.02 7.34 -1.75
C ALA A 345 25.09 7.76 -0.60
N ILE A 346 23.89 8.23 -0.95
CA ILE A 346 22.92 8.79 -0.02
C ILE A 346 22.24 7.76 0.91
N TRP A 347 22.38 6.47 0.65
CA TRP A 347 21.87 5.39 1.49
C TRP A 347 23.01 4.73 2.24
N ASP A 348 23.10 4.99 3.54
CA ASP A 348 24.24 4.64 4.38
C ASP A 348 23.88 3.75 5.58
N SER A 349 22.62 3.33 5.67
CA SER A 349 22.11 2.53 6.79
C SER A 349 22.87 1.23 7.03
N LYS A 350 23.32 1.00 8.26
CA LYS A 350 23.82 -0.28 8.78
C LYS A 350 22.74 -1.04 9.54
N ALA A 351 21.86 -0.36 10.27
CA ALA A 351 20.76 -0.95 11.02
C ALA A 351 19.72 -1.56 10.06
N ASN A 352 19.49 -0.91 8.92
CA ASN A 352 18.61 -1.38 7.86
C ASN A 352 17.21 -1.72 8.39
N ALA A 353 16.62 -0.75 9.09
CA ALA A 353 15.36 -0.89 9.79
C ALA A 353 14.20 -1.22 8.83
N HIS A 354 13.23 -1.98 9.29
CA HIS A 354 12.05 -2.35 8.51
C HIS A 354 10.84 -2.52 9.43
N ASN A 355 9.64 -2.34 8.89
CA ASN A 355 8.34 -2.58 9.51
C ASN A 355 8.27 -2.33 11.03
N PRO A 356 8.00 -1.10 11.46
CA PRO A 356 7.70 -0.82 12.86
C PRO A 356 6.28 -1.31 13.20
N MET A 357 6.06 -1.69 14.45
CA MET A 357 4.76 -2.03 15.05
C MET A 357 4.76 -1.53 16.49
N LEU A 358 3.63 -1.00 16.97
CA LEU A 358 3.48 -0.65 18.39
C LEU A 358 2.90 -1.84 19.16
N ASP A 359 3.33 -2.00 20.41
CA ASP A 359 2.69 -2.90 21.37
C ASP A 359 1.63 -2.19 22.23
N ASP A 360 1.05 -2.93 23.18
CA ASP A 360 -0.02 -2.47 24.08
C ASP A 360 0.40 -1.33 25.02
N GLN A 361 1.69 -1.02 25.10
CA GLN A 361 2.26 0.08 25.87
C GLN A 361 2.83 1.19 24.97
N ALA A 362 2.52 1.17 23.67
CA ALA A 362 3.03 2.09 22.66
C ALA A 362 4.56 2.09 22.52
N ARG A 363 5.24 0.98 22.87
CA ARG A 363 6.65 0.79 22.53
C ARG A 363 6.77 0.40 21.07
N VAL A 364 7.78 0.91 20.39
CA VAL A 364 7.99 0.72 18.96
C VAL A 364 8.92 -0.47 18.73
N TRP A 365 8.38 -1.55 18.17
CA TRP A 365 9.13 -2.74 17.78
C TRP A 365 9.41 -2.71 16.30
N LEU A 366 10.64 -2.98 15.89
CA LEU A 366 11.06 -2.90 14.50
C LEU A 366 12.02 -4.03 14.14
N THR A 367 11.96 -4.43 12.88
CA THR A 367 12.97 -5.30 12.30
C THR A 367 14.25 -4.49 12.10
N SER A 368 15.39 -4.95 12.61
CA SER A 368 16.67 -4.23 12.51
C SER A 368 17.88 -5.17 12.59
N ARG A 369 18.99 -4.81 11.95
CA ARG A 369 20.27 -5.51 12.10
C ARG A 369 20.84 -5.21 13.48
N VAL A 370 21.34 -6.26 14.11
CA VAL A 370 22.02 -6.20 15.41
C VAL A 370 23.53 -6.33 15.22
N GLY A 371 23.97 -7.13 14.24
CA GLY A 371 25.38 -7.36 13.94
C GLY A 371 25.57 -8.27 12.70
N PRO A 372 26.73 -8.94 12.58
CA PRO A 372 27.01 -9.86 11.48
C PRO A 372 26.04 -11.04 11.41
N SER A 373 25.89 -11.61 10.21
CA SER A 373 24.81 -12.56 9.93
C SER A 373 24.95 -13.94 10.57
N ASP A 374 26.12 -14.30 11.08
CA ASP A 374 26.35 -15.65 11.59
C ASP A 374 25.67 -15.82 12.95
N ASN A 375 24.91 -16.92 13.10
CA ASN A 375 24.17 -17.15 14.34
C ASN A 375 25.09 -17.65 15.46
N PRO A 376 24.80 -17.35 16.74
CA PRO A 376 25.51 -17.92 17.88
C PRO A 376 25.34 -19.44 18.01
N ALA A 377 26.14 -20.07 18.87
CA ALA A 377 26.16 -21.53 19.02
C ALA A 377 24.81 -22.12 19.43
N PHE A 378 24.03 -21.42 20.26
CA PHE A 378 22.73 -21.91 20.73
C PHE A 378 21.67 -22.02 19.62
N CYS A 379 21.87 -21.38 18.47
CA CYS A 379 20.99 -21.54 17.30
C CYS A 379 21.35 -22.76 16.43
N ARG A 380 22.55 -23.31 16.61
CA ARG A 380 23.17 -24.28 15.69
C ARG A 380 22.99 -25.71 16.17
N GLU A 381 23.37 -26.65 15.31
CA GLU A 381 23.37 -28.07 15.59
C GLU A 381 24.20 -28.37 16.87
N GLY A 382 23.67 -29.25 17.72
CA GLY A 382 24.25 -29.60 19.02
C GLY A 382 23.81 -28.72 20.19
N SER A 383 22.96 -27.71 19.96
CA SER A 383 22.35 -26.90 21.01
C SER A 383 21.23 -27.63 21.77
N ASP A 384 20.99 -27.19 23.00
CA ASP A 384 19.87 -27.64 23.83
C ASP A 384 18.58 -26.82 23.63
N HIS A 385 18.64 -25.72 22.87
CA HIS A 385 17.46 -24.91 22.54
C HIS A 385 16.44 -25.75 21.76
N PRO A 386 15.15 -25.80 22.17
CA PRO A 386 14.13 -26.65 21.53
C PRO A 386 14.07 -26.51 20.01
N SER A 387 13.98 -25.28 19.51
CA SER A 387 14.01 -25.00 18.06
C SER A 387 15.29 -25.43 17.35
N ALA A 388 16.46 -25.29 17.97
CA ALA A 388 17.72 -25.68 17.35
C ALA A 388 17.89 -27.21 17.29
N ARG A 389 17.29 -27.96 18.22
CA ARG A 389 17.25 -29.43 18.17
C ARG A 389 16.44 -29.96 16.99
N LEU A 390 15.34 -29.27 16.62
CA LEU A 390 14.49 -29.67 15.51
C LEU A 390 14.96 -29.14 14.16
N PHE A 391 15.40 -27.87 14.12
CA PHE A 391 15.85 -27.22 12.90
C PHE A 391 16.90 -26.13 13.19
N PRO A 392 18.19 -26.49 13.25
CA PRO A 392 19.23 -25.52 13.54
C PRO A 392 19.41 -24.51 12.41
N THR A 393 19.64 -23.25 12.77
CA THR A 393 19.87 -22.15 11.81
C THR A 393 21.29 -21.60 11.98
N THR A 394 21.96 -21.35 10.85
CA THR A 394 23.36 -20.91 10.87
C THR A 394 23.53 -19.42 10.65
N ARG A 395 22.52 -18.75 10.07
CA ARG A 395 22.57 -17.33 9.74
C ARG A 395 21.21 -16.64 9.87
N ALA A 396 21.23 -15.36 10.24
CA ALA A 396 20.10 -14.44 10.23
C ALA A 396 20.55 -13.06 9.74
N GLY A 397 19.72 -12.38 8.95
CA GLY A 397 20.08 -11.10 8.31
C GLY A 397 19.72 -9.89 9.15
N ARG A 398 18.41 -9.64 9.28
CA ARG A 398 17.84 -8.70 10.25
C ARG A 398 17.31 -9.48 11.46
N HIS A 399 17.19 -8.80 12.59
CA HIS A 399 16.66 -9.27 13.87
C HIS A 399 15.63 -8.26 14.39
N LEU A 400 15.54 -8.04 15.71
CA LEU A 400 14.57 -7.13 16.32
C LEU A 400 15.28 -5.97 17.03
N ALA A 401 14.62 -4.83 17.09
CA ALA A 401 14.93 -3.72 17.96
C ALA A 401 13.62 -3.19 18.57
N MET A 402 13.72 -2.57 19.74
CA MET A 402 12.61 -1.95 20.44
C MET A 402 13.05 -0.56 20.92
N TYR A 403 12.26 0.46 20.60
CA TYR A 403 12.36 1.80 21.19
C TYR A 403 11.22 2.00 22.18
N ASP A 404 11.54 2.42 23.40
CA ASP A 404 10.55 2.79 24.41
C ASP A 404 10.49 4.33 24.55
N PRO A 405 9.44 4.98 24.02
CA PRO A 405 9.30 6.44 24.10
C PRO A 405 9.20 6.98 25.54
N SER A 406 8.84 6.15 26.52
CA SER A 406 8.68 6.58 27.92
C SER A 406 10.01 6.71 28.66
N THR A 407 11.04 5.97 28.21
CA THR A 407 12.40 6.00 28.78
C THR A 407 13.45 6.56 27.83
N ASP A 408 13.10 6.74 26.56
CA ASP A 408 14.01 7.12 25.47
C ASP A 408 15.14 6.08 25.24
N GLU A 409 14.86 4.80 25.50
CA GLU A 409 15.84 3.72 25.37
C GLU A 409 15.59 2.86 24.12
N VAL A 410 16.69 2.52 23.43
CA VAL A 410 16.68 1.56 22.31
C VAL A 410 17.35 0.26 22.73
N SER A 411 16.61 -0.85 22.64
CA SER A 411 17.08 -2.21 22.86
C SER A 411 17.27 -2.94 21.54
N LEU A 412 18.41 -3.60 21.37
CA LEU A 412 18.69 -4.47 20.23
C LEU A 412 18.51 -5.92 20.68
N ILE A 413 17.84 -6.75 19.89
CA ILE A 413 17.43 -8.11 20.25
C ILE A 413 17.85 -9.07 19.14
N ARG A 414 18.79 -9.97 19.43
CA ARG A 414 19.32 -10.92 18.45
C ARG A 414 18.44 -12.16 18.37
N THR A 415 17.97 -12.44 17.17
CA THR A 415 17.23 -13.66 16.83
C THR A 415 18.09 -14.70 16.12
N CYS A 416 17.73 -15.98 16.21
CA CYS A 416 18.29 -17.08 15.43
C CYS A 416 17.71 -17.18 14.00
N PHE A 417 16.69 -16.38 13.69
CA PHE A 417 15.99 -16.34 12.42
C PHE A 417 16.01 -14.92 11.83
N GLY A 418 15.95 -14.81 10.50
CA GLY A 418 15.78 -13.52 9.85
C GLY A 418 14.40 -12.93 10.10
N THR A 419 14.30 -11.61 10.16
CA THR A 419 13.05 -10.86 10.33
C THR A 419 12.77 -9.92 9.14
N HIS A 420 11.49 -9.65 8.89
CA HIS A 420 11.02 -8.70 7.88
C HIS A 420 9.77 -7.96 8.40
N HIS A 421 8.55 -8.44 8.09
CA HIS A 421 7.35 -7.91 8.72
C HIS A 421 7.13 -8.54 10.10
N LEU A 422 6.48 -7.79 10.97
CA LEU A 422 6.19 -8.08 12.36
C LEU A 422 4.67 -8.07 12.57
N ILE A 423 4.18 -8.93 13.46
CA ILE A 423 2.79 -8.85 13.94
C ILE A 423 2.70 -9.36 15.38
N PHE A 424 1.98 -8.63 16.22
CA PHE A 424 1.67 -9.07 17.57
C PHE A 424 0.48 -10.04 17.58
N GLY A 425 0.62 -11.12 18.35
CA GLY A 425 -0.49 -12.01 18.68
C GLY A 425 -1.40 -11.43 19.76
N GLU A 426 -2.67 -11.78 19.71
CA GLU A 426 -3.63 -11.59 20.81
C GLU A 426 -3.57 -12.83 21.73
N ASP A 427 -2.42 -13.05 22.36
CA ASP A 427 -2.16 -14.16 23.29
C ASP A 427 -1.58 -13.66 24.63
N GLU A 428 -1.49 -14.54 25.63
CA GLU A 428 -1.04 -14.19 26.99
C GLU A 428 0.41 -13.68 27.07
N ASN A 429 1.21 -13.90 26.03
CA ASN A 429 2.62 -13.55 25.96
C ASN A 429 2.90 -12.30 25.12
N ASN A 430 1.86 -11.72 24.49
CA ASN A 430 2.01 -10.70 23.45
C ASN A 430 3.05 -11.16 22.41
N THR A 431 2.96 -12.42 21.95
CA THR A 431 3.97 -13.02 21.07
C THR A 431 4.16 -12.19 19.80
N LEU A 432 5.39 -11.78 19.51
CA LEU A 432 5.75 -11.07 18.29
C LEU A 432 6.18 -12.08 17.23
N TRP A 433 5.34 -12.29 16.22
CA TRP A 433 5.60 -13.18 15.09
C TRP A 433 6.28 -12.42 13.94
N THR A 434 7.15 -13.11 13.21
CA THR A 434 7.98 -12.48 12.18
C THR A 434 7.99 -13.26 10.87
N SER A 435 8.01 -12.53 9.76
CA SER A 435 8.34 -13.06 8.44
C SER A 435 9.83 -12.88 8.11
N GLY A 436 10.30 -13.33 6.94
CA GLY A 436 11.71 -13.16 6.54
C GLY A 436 12.69 -14.23 7.04
N GLY A 437 12.21 -15.20 7.81
CA GLY A 437 13.01 -16.35 8.29
C GLY A 437 13.39 -17.36 7.20
N GLY A 438 12.81 -17.23 6.00
CA GLY A 438 13.12 -18.05 4.84
C GLY A 438 12.62 -19.49 4.99
N GLN A 439 13.40 -20.34 5.66
CA GLN A 439 13.06 -21.75 5.88
C GLN A 439 12.28 -22.01 7.17
N VAL A 440 12.14 -20.97 8.00
CA VAL A 440 11.48 -21.04 9.30
C VAL A 440 10.55 -19.84 9.48
N ILE A 441 9.59 -19.99 10.38
CA ILE A 441 8.87 -18.88 10.99
C ILE A 441 9.38 -18.72 12.43
N GLY A 442 9.65 -17.48 12.84
CA GLY A 442 10.21 -17.18 14.15
C GLY A 442 9.32 -16.24 14.95
N TRP A 443 9.40 -16.35 16.27
CA TRP A 443 8.66 -15.53 17.21
C TRP A 443 9.49 -15.15 18.43
N LEU A 444 9.04 -14.09 19.11
CA LEU A 444 9.57 -13.64 20.40
C LEU A 444 8.42 -13.56 21.42
N ASN A 445 8.56 -14.21 22.57
CA ASN A 445 7.75 -13.96 23.75
C ASN A 445 8.17 -12.60 24.34
N THR A 446 7.42 -11.55 23.99
CA THR A 446 7.80 -10.18 24.37
C THR A 446 7.67 -9.95 25.86
N LYS A 447 6.64 -10.53 26.51
CA LYS A 447 6.47 -10.46 27.96
C LYS A 447 7.69 -11.01 28.70
N MET A 448 8.14 -12.21 28.35
CA MET A 448 9.32 -12.82 28.97
C MET A 448 10.59 -12.00 28.71
N TYR A 449 10.75 -11.48 27.49
CA TYR A 449 11.89 -10.61 27.17
C TYR A 449 11.89 -9.33 28.02
N LEU A 450 10.74 -8.67 28.15
CA LEU A 450 10.61 -7.44 28.94
C LEU A 450 10.83 -7.69 30.44
N GLU A 451 10.43 -8.86 30.96
CA GLU A 451 10.62 -9.24 32.35
C GLU A 451 12.08 -9.61 32.68
N THR A 452 12.82 -10.19 31.74
CA THR A 452 14.11 -10.85 32.02
C THR A 452 15.31 -10.25 31.29
N GLY A 453 15.09 -9.59 30.16
CA GLY A 453 16.11 -9.17 29.20
C GLY A 453 16.77 -10.33 28.42
N ASP A 454 16.30 -11.57 28.59
CA ASP A 454 16.92 -12.76 28.01
C ASP A 454 16.38 -13.03 26.59
N GLU A 455 17.13 -12.60 25.58
CA GLU A 455 16.79 -12.82 24.17
C GLU A 455 16.87 -14.30 23.76
N GLU A 456 17.74 -15.12 24.36
CA GLU A 456 17.89 -16.53 24.01
C GLU A 456 16.68 -17.33 24.49
N ALA A 457 16.29 -17.13 25.75
CA ALA A 457 15.21 -17.88 26.34
C ALA A 457 13.81 -17.41 25.87
N SER A 458 13.70 -16.19 25.35
CA SER A 458 12.43 -15.58 24.94
C SER A 458 12.05 -15.84 23.48
N GLN A 459 12.91 -16.49 22.68
CA GLN A 459 12.66 -16.69 21.25
C GLN A 459 12.40 -18.15 20.89
N GLY A 460 11.72 -18.36 19.76
CA GLY A 460 11.53 -19.69 19.17
C GLY A 460 11.35 -19.60 17.66
N TRP A 461 11.58 -20.71 16.98
CA TRP A 461 11.31 -20.85 15.56
C TRP A 461 10.92 -22.28 15.21
N SER A 462 10.16 -22.44 14.13
CA SER A 462 9.80 -23.74 13.58
C SER A 462 10.04 -23.81 12.07
N ALA A 463 10.41 -24.98 11.58
CA ALA A 463 10.41 -25.28 10.16
C ALA A 463 8.98 -25.35 9.62
N LEU A 464 8.83 -25.16 8.31
CA LEU A 464 7.52 -25.26 7.65
C LEU A 464 7.27 -26.71 7.24
N VAL A 465 6.39 -27.41 7.97
CA VAL A 465 6.13 -28.85 7.82
C VAL A 465 4.68 -29.09 7.45
N LEU A 466 4.44 -29.73 6.30
CA LEU A 466 3.12 -30.21 5.89
C LEU A 466 2.87 -31.59 6.49
N ASP A 467 1.71 -31.77 7.12
CA ASP A 467 1.19 -33.07 7.59
C ASP A 467 0.76 -33.93 6.39
N THR A 468 1.73 -34.44 5.62
CA THR A 468 1.45 -35.22 4.42
C THR A 468 1.01 -36.65 4.71
N ASN A 469 1.30 -37.17 5.91
CA ASN A 469 0.81 -38.47 6.35
C ASN A 469 -0.65 -38.39 6.87
N GLY A 470 -1.13 -37.19 7.24
CA GLY A 470 -2.51 -36.87 7.56
C GLY A 470 -2.95 -37.22 8.98
N ASN A 471 -2.00 -37.41 9.91
CA ASN A 471 -2.31 -37.88 11.26
C ASN A 471 -2.52 -36.76 12.30
N GLY A 472 -2.34 -35.49 11.90
CA GLY A 472 -2.55 -34.31 12.72
C GLY A 472 -1.44 -34.06 13.75
N ARG A 473 -0.24 -34.62 13.56
CA ARG A 473 0.93 -34.42 14.42
C ARG A 473 2.14 -34.15 13.54
N GLN A 474 3.07 -33.36 14.06
CA GLN A 474 4.36 -33.19 13.42
C GLN A 474 5.25 -34.41 13.72
N ASP A 475 5.57 -35.16 12.68
CA ASP A 475 6.42 -36.36 12.73
C ASP A 475 7.81 -36.10 12.10
N GLU A 476 8.59 -37.16 11.94
CA GLU A 476 9.73 -37.13 11.05
C GLU A 476 9.27 -36.75 9.63
N TYR A 477 10.05 -35.88 8.97
CA TYR A 477 9.71 -35.37 7.64
C TYR A 477 10.80 -35.61 6.62
N VAL A 478 10.40 -35.73 5.36
CA VAL A 478 11.31 -35.66 4.20
C VAL A 478 11.62 -34.21 3.83
N GLY A 479 12.73 -33.99 3.13
CA GLY A 479 13.14 -32.66 2.70
C GLY A 479 12.27 -32.08 1.57
N PRO A 480 12.37 -30.77 1.29
CA PRO A 480 11.53 -30.11 0.27
C PRO A 480 11.69 -30.69 -1.14
N ASN A 481 12.91 -31.13 -1.46
CA ASN A 481 13.25 -31.70 -2.77
C ASN A 481 13.08 -33.21 -2.84
N ASP A 482 12.79 -33.86 -1.72
CA ASP A 482 12.62 -35.31 -1.66
C ASP A 482 11.19 -35.70 -2.07
N PRO A 483 10.99 -36.90 -2.64
CA PRO A 483 9.66 -37.44 -2.89
C PRO A 483 8.83 -37.52 -1.60
N VAL A 484 7.51 -37.35 -1.71
CA VAL A 484 6.60 -37.57 -0.57
C VAL A 484 6.70 -39.02 -0.11
N ASP A 485 6.92 -39.25 1.19
CA ASP A 485 6.79 -40.56 1.83
C ASP A 485 5.44 -40.63 2.56
N PRO A 486 4.56 -41.60 2.25
CA PRO A 486 3.25 -41.72 2.91
C PRO A 486 3.28 -41.93 4.42
N ALA A 487 4.42 -42.34 4.99
CA ALA A 487 4.59 -42.53 6.44
C ALA A 487 5.20 -41.32 7.16
N MET A 488 5.58 -40.28 6.41
CA MET A 488 6.30 -39.11 6.94
C MET A 488 5.61 -37.81 6.53
N ASP A 489 5.96 -36.75 7.26
CA ASP A 489 5.61 -35.39 6.89
C ASP A 489 6.52 -34.86 5.77
N LYS A 490 6.18 -33.69 5.23
CA LYS A 490 7.00 -33.04 4.20
C LYS A 490 7.34 -31.62 4.59
N ARG A 491 8.63 -31.32 4.68
CA ARG A 491 9.09 -29.94 4.81
C ARG A 491 8.93 -29.18 3.50
N ILE A 492 8.55 -27.92 3.57
CA ILE A 492 8.55 -26.98 2.44
C ILE A 492 9.56 -25.84 2.65
N SER A 493 9.90 -25.16 1.55
CA SER A 493 10.81 -24.00 1.55
C SER A 493 10.12 -22.73 1.04
N SER A 494 8.87 -22.53 1.45
CA SER A 494 8.04 -21.40 1.03
C SER A 494 8.01 -20.34 2.13
N GLY A 495 9.02 -19.46 2.13
CA GLY A 495 9.18 -18.47 3.19
C GLY A 495 8.05 -17.44 3.24
N TYR A 496 7.73 -16.98 4.44
CA TYR A 496 6.75 -15.93 4.68
C TYR A 496 7.32 -14.58 4.25
N TYR A 497 6.52 -13.83 3.49
CA TYR A 497 6.75 -12.42 3.18
C TYR A 497 5.83 -11.55 4.03
N GLY A 498 4.51 -11.60 3.84
CA GLY A 498 3.55 -11.05 4.80
C GLY A 498 3.42 -11.99 6.00
N VAL A 499 3.01 -11.46 7.15
CA VAL A 499 2.67 -12.25 8.34
C VAL A 499 1.48 -11.59 9.04
N ALA A 500 0.50 -12.39 9.46
CA ALA A 500 -0.62 -11.94 10.28
C ALA A 500 -1.00 -13.00 11.30
N TYR A 501 -1.48 -12.54 12.46
CA TYR A 501 -2.06 -13.40 13.50
C TYR A 501 -3.58 -13.49 13.28
N ASN A 502 -4.12 -14.71 13.30
CA ASN A 502 -5.56 -14.91 13.25
C ASN A 502 -6.17 -14.83 14.66
N PRO A 503 -6.94 -13.78 14.99
CA PRO A 503 -7.53 -13.65 16.32
C PRO A 503 -8.60 -14.71 16.63
N LEU A 504 -9.09 -15.44 15.62
CA LEU A 504 -10.10 -16.49 15.83
C LEU A 504 -9.55 -17.78 16.44
N ASP A 505 -8.33 -18.18 16.05
CA ASP A 505 -7.78 -19.50 16.41
C ASP A 505 -6.29 -19.49 16.76
N GLY A 506 -5.63 -18.33 16.74
CA GLY A 506 -4.22 -18.18 17.08
C GLY A 506 -3.25 -18.66 16.00
N THR A 507 -3.74 -18.99 14.80
CA THR A 507 -2.86 -19.41 13.70
C THR A 507 -2.19 -18.26 12.97
N ILE A 508 -1.04 -18.54 12.39
CA ILE A 508 -0.16 -17.54 11.79
C ILE A 508 -0.21 -17.68 10.28
N TRP A 509 -0.77 -16.68 9.63
CA TRP A 509 -0.93 -16.63 8.19
C TRP A 509 0.19 -15.83 7.55
N GLY A 510 0.57 -16.22 6.33
CA GLY A 510 1.56 -15.48 5.58
C GLY A 510 1.42 -15.70 4.10
N SER A 511 1.83 -14.72 3.32
CA SER A 511 2.01 -14.88 1.89
C SER A 511 3.40 -15.41 1.59
N SER A 512 3.54 -16.22 0.54
CA SER A 512 4.84 -16.48 -0.06
C SER A 512 4.88 -15.95 -1.47
N LEU A 513 5.92 -15.14 -1.71
CA LEU A 513 6.23 -14.64 -3.03
C LEU A 513 6.57 -15.82 -3.94
N GLY A 514 6.27 -15.68 -5.22
CA GLY A 514 6.59 -16.73 -6.18
C GLY A 514 5.71 -16.62 -7.40
N PHE A 515 5.84 -17.58 -8.30
CA PHE A 515 4.94 -17.74 -9.44
C PHE A 515 4.50 -19.21 -9.49
N PRO A 516 3.20 -19.51 -9.27
CA PRO A 516 2.10 -18.57 -9.00
C PRO A 516 2.09 -17.98 -7.58
N GLY A 517 2.93 -18.47 -6.65
CA GLY A 517 2.93 -18.04 -5.24
C GLY A 517 1.80 -18.67 -4.43
N SER A 518 1.76 -18.39 -3.12
CA SER A 518 0.83 -19.04 -2.18
C SER A 518 0.49 -18.19 -0.97
N ILE A 519 -0.55 -18.60 -0.25
CA ILE A 519 -0.77 -18.27 1.17
C ILE A 519 -0.44 -19.51 2.00
N LEU A 520 0.10 -19.30 3.19
CA LEU A 520 0.46 -20.32 4.18
C LEU A 520 -0.27 -20.05 5.48
N ARG A 521 -0.61 -21.12 6.19
CA ARG A 521 -1.14 -21.10 7.56
C ARG A 521 -0.24 -21.97 8.41
N LEU A 522 0.27 -21.44 9.51
CA LEU A 522 0.97 -22.20 10.53
C LEU A 522 0.06 -22.30 11.76
N ASP A 523 -0.25 -23.53 12.15
CA ASP A 523 -0.82 -23.84 13.45
C ASP A 523 0.33 -24.12 14.42
N PRO A 524 0.60 -23.26 15.41
CA PRO A 524 1.69 -23.50 16.35
C PRO A 524 1.44 -24.75 17.24
N GLY A 525 0.18 -25.13 17.43
CA GLY A 525 -0.21 -26.16 18.40
C GLY A 525 0.13 -25.77 19.85
N PRO A 526 -0.03 -26.71 20.80
CA PRO A 526 0.12 -26.42 22.23
C PRO A 526 1.57 -26.33 22.72
N ASN A 527 2.56 -26.80 21.95
CA ASN A 527 3.97 -26.77 22.32
C ASN A 527 4.86 -26.58 21.09
N PRO A 528 4.83 -25.39 20.45
CA PRO A 528 5.74 -25.09 19.35
C PRO A 528 7.18 -25.02 19.89
N PRO A 529 8.18 -25.45 19.10
CA PRO A 529 8.09 -25.86 17.70
C PRO A 529 7.72 -27.33 17.45
N GLU A 530 7.66 -28.20 18.45
CA GLU A 530 7.44 -29.65 18.29
C GLU A 530 6.05 -30.00 17.74
N THR A 531 5.08 -29.10 17.86
CA THR A 531 3.69 -29.32 17.43
C THR A 531 3.27 -28.51 16.21
N ALA A 532 4.19 -27.75 15.60
CA ALA A 532 3.83 -26.74 14.62
C ALA A 532 3.63 -27.34 13.22
N LEU A 533 2.41 -27.26 12.69
CA LEU A 533 2.06 -27.75 11.35
C LEU A 533 1.72 -26.60 10.42
N THR A 534 2.07 -26.78 9.14
CA THR A 534 1.85 -25.81 8.07
C THR A 534 0.85 -26.35 7.06
N GLU A 535 -0.01 -25.47 6.56
CA GLU A 535 -0.84 -25.66 5.37
C GLU A 535 -0.39 -24.68 4.29
N ILE A 536 -0.57 -25.05 3.03
CA ILE A 536 -0.23 -24.22 1.86
C ILE A 536 -1.37 -24.20 0.86
N TYR A 537 -1.67 -23.01 0.33
CA TYR A 537 -2.72 -22.76 -0.66
C TYR A 537 -2.14 -22.00 -1.84
N LEU A 538 -2.08 -22.66 -3.00
CA LEU A 538 -1.57 -22.06 -4.23
C LEU A 538 -2.63 -21.14 -4.84
N LEU A 539 -2.17 -20.01 -5.37
CA LEU A 539 -3.04 -19.12 -6.12
C LEU A 539 -3.60 -19.84 -7.36
N PRO A 540 -4.87 -19.57 -7.73
CA PRO A 540 -5.48 -20.17 -8.91
C PRO A 540 -4.81 -19.64 -10.19
N LEU A 541 -3.90 -20.43 -10.74
CA LEU A 541 -3.30 -20.22 -12.06
C LEU A 541 -3.39 -21.51 -12.87
N ASP A 542 -3.81 -21.40 -14.12
CA ASP A 542 -4.05 -22.52 -15.03
C ASP A 542 -5.01 -23.59 -14.45
N ASN A 543 -5.90 -23.17 -13.53
CA ASN A 543 -6.90 -24.04 -12.94
C ASN A 543 -8.23 -23.86 -13.69
N PRO A 544 -8.71 -24.84 -14.47
CA PRO A 544 -9.95 -24.69 -15.23
C PRO A 544 -11.20 -24.67 -14.33
N ALA A 545 -11.09 -25.02 -13.04
CA ALA A 545 -12.22 -25.03 -12.11
C ALA A 545 -12.54 -23.64 -11.53
N VAL A 546 -11.69 -22.64 -11.75
CA VAL A 546 -11.88 -21.27 -11.23
C VAL A 546 -12.02 -20.27 -12.38
N PRO A 547 -13.00 -19.35 -12.33
CA PRO A 547 -13.31 -18.46 -13.45
C PRO A 547 -12.28 -17.34 -13.64
N ILE A 548 -11.62 -16.92 -12.56
CA ILE A 548 -10.61 -15.85 -12.57
C ILE A 548 -9.28 -16.44 -12.12
N GLN A 549 -8.24 -16.17 -12.90
CA GLN A 549 -6.88 -16.60 -12.61
C GLN A 549 -6.10 -15.43 -12.00
N GLY A 550 -5.22 -15.73 -11.06
CA GLY A 550 -4.36 -14.73 -10.43
C GLY A 550 -3.04 -15.34 -9.98
N TYR A 551 -2.06 -14.48 -9.75
CA TYR A 551 -0.71 -14.92 -9.44
C TYR A 551 0.07 -13.88 -8.67
N SER A 552 1.02 -14.40 -7.89
CA SER A 552 2.06 -13.68 -7.18
C SER A 552 1.51 -12.71 -6.14
N PRO A 553 1.13 -13.23 -4.95
CA PRO A 553 0.74 -12.38 -3.84
C PRO A 553 1.95 -11.59 -3.33
N ARG A 554 1.66 -10.55 -2.57
CA ARG A 554 2.69 -9.78 -1.85
C ARG A 554 2.32 -9.55 -0.39
N GLY A 555 2.14 -8.33 0.07
CA GLY A 555 1.71 -8.08 1.44
C GLY A 555 0.33 -8.67 1.68
N MET A 556 0.03 -9.06 2.90
CA MET A 556 -1.28 -9.65 3.21
C MET A 556 -1.69 -9.30 4.62
N ASP A 557 -2.99 -9.30 4.87
CA ASP A 557 -3.54 -9.21 6.21
C ASP A 557 -4.75 -10.13 6.35
N ILE A 558 -5.21 -10.34 7.57
CA ILE A 558 -6.35 -11.21 7.88
C ILE A 558 -7.44 -10.40 8.58
N ASP A 559 -8.69 -10.66 8.22
CA ASP A 559 -9.82 -10.06 8.91
C ASP A 559 -10.22 -10.84 10.17
N ARG A 560 -11.10 -10.26 11.00
CA ARG A 560 -11.59 -10.92 12.22
C ARG A 560 -12.54 -12.09 11.96
N ASN A 561 -12.89 -12.37 10.71
CA ASN A 561 -13.62 -13.57 10.29
C ASN A 561 -12.67 -14.70 9.80
N GLY A 562 -11.36 -14.49 9.84
CA GLY A 562 -10.35 -15.45 9.41
C GLY A 562 -10.17 -15.53 7.89
N VAL A 563 -10.63 -14.52 7.14
CA VAL A 563 -10.40 -14.41 5.69
C VAL A 563 -9.10 -13.66 5.44
N VAL A 564 -8.22 -14.26 4.65
CA VAL A 564 -6.95 -13.65 4.27
C VAL A 564 -7.14 -12.79 3.03
N TRP A 565 -6.53 -11.61 3.01
CA TRP A 565 -6.58 -10.66 1.91
C TRP A 565 -5.17 -10.32 1.41
N THR A 566 -4.96 -10.28 0.10
CA THR A 566 -3.65 -9.97 -0.50
C THR A 566 -3.77 -9.36 -1.91
N PRO A 567 -2.89 -8.42 -2.32
CA PRO A 567 -2.83 -7.96 -3.69
C PRO A 567 -1.98 -8.90 -4.52
N LEU A 568 -2.36 -9.05 -5.78
CA LEU A 568 -1.71 -9.95 -6.74
C LEU A 568 -1.04 -9.16 -7.85
N ALA A 569 0.11 -9.64 -8.34
CA ALA A 569 0.75 -9.05 -9.53
C ALA A 569 -0.15 -9.09 -10.78
N SER A 570 -1.17 -9.94 -10.81
CA SER A 570 -2.21 -9.93 -11.84
C SER A 570 -3.09 -8.66 -11.86
N GLY A 571 -2.97 -7.72 -10.91
CA GLY A 571 -3.84 -6.53 -10.82
C GLY A 571 -5.19 -6.83 -10.19
N HIS A 572 -5.19 -7.70 -9.17
CA HIS A 572 -6.37 -8.07 -8.39
C HIS A 572 -6.06 -7.90 -6.90
N MET A 573 -7.08 -7.59 -6.10
CA MET A 573 -7.11 -8.03 -4.70
C MET A 573 -7.73 -9.42 -4.62
N ALA A 574 -7.16 -10.31 -3.82
CA ALA A 574 -7.70 -11.64 -3.59
C ALA A 574 -8.08 -11.83 -2.14
N SER A 575 -9.19 -12.52 -1.91
CA SER A 575 -9.53 -13.11 -0.62
C SER A 575 -9.37 -14.63 -0.65
N PHE A 576 -8.97 -15.20 0.48
CA PHE A 576 -8.94 -16.64 0.72
C PHE A 576 -9.67 -16.97 2.03
N ASP A 577 -10.76 -17.73 1.90
CA ASP A 577 -11.59 -18.19 3.02
C ASP A 577 -11.46 -19.70 3.18
N ARG A 578 -10.69 -20.11 4.20
CA ARG A 578 -10.42 -21.51 4.52
C ARG A 578 -11.70 -22.29 4.87
N SER A 579 -12.74 -21.63 5.37
CA SER A 579 -13.99 -22.31 5.77
C SER A 579 -14.77 -22.86 4.58
N LYS A 580 -14.50 -22.36 3.37
CA LYS A 580 -15.10 -22.85 2.12
C LYS A 580 -14.48 -24.14 1.62
N CYS A 581 -13.29 -24.52 2.09
CA CYS A 581 -12.60 -25.72 1.65
C CYS A 581 -13.42 -26.99 1.96
N THR A 582 -13.68 -27.77 0.94
CA THR A 582 -14.50 -28.99 0.96
C THR A 582 -13.66 -30.27 0.97
N GLY A 583 -12.41 -30.19 0.51
CA GLY A 583 -11.44 -31.27 0.54
C GLY A 583 -10.67 -31.39 1.87
N PRO A 584 -9.90 -32.48 2.07
CA PRO A 584 -8.98 -32.61 3.19
C PRO A 584 -7.94 -31.48 3.20
N LEU A 585 -7.62 -30.98 4.40
CA LEU A 585 -6.65 -29.89 4.62
C LEU A 585 -5.25 -30.39 4.99
N ASN A 586 -5.12 -31.70 5.18
CA ASN A 586 -3.86 -32.43 5.37
C ASN A 586 -3.86 -33.72 4.52
N GLY A 587 -2.76 -34.47 4.60
CA GLY A 587 -2.56 -35.69 3.83
C GLY A 587 -1.95 -35.45 2.44
N PRO A 588 -1.79 -36.51 1.63
CA PRO A 588 -0.96 -36.47 0.42
C PRO A 588 -1.51 -35.59 -0.71
N GLY A 589 -2.81 -35.23 -0.64
CA GLY A 589 -3.45 -34.33 -1.59
C GLY A 589 -3.39 -32.85 -1.20
N ALA A 590 -3.11 -32.53 0.07
CA ALA A 590 -3.19 -31.18 0.61
C ALA A 590 -1.89 -30.37 0.39
N THR A 591 -1.44 -30.31 -0.86
CA THR A 591 -0.11 -29.77 -1.23
C THR A 591 -0.18 -28.44 -1.99
N GLY A 592 -1.27 -27.68 -1.81
CA GLY A 592 -1.45 -26.37 -2.45
C GLY A 592 -2.75 -26.19 -3.21
N GLY A 593 -3.04 -27.06 -4.18
CA GLY A 593 -4.15 -26.89 -5.13
C GLY A 593 -5.51 -27.47 -4.67
N HIS A 594 -5.63 -27.85 -3.41
CA HIS A 594 -6.75 -28.67 -2.90
C HIS A 594 -7.97 -27.87 -2.43
N CYS A 595 -7.88 -26.53 -2.37
CA CYS A 595 -8.99 -25.65 -1.99
C CYS A 595 -9.15 -24.48 -3.00
N PRO A 596 -9.50 -24.76 -4.27
CA PRO A 596 -9.81 -23.71 -5.23
C PRO A 596 -11.01 -22.83 -4.84
N GLU A 597 -11.98 -23.39 -4.12
CA GLU A 597 -13.22 -22.74 -3.68
C GLU A 597 -13.04 -21.68 -2.59
N GLY A 598 -11.89 -21.66 -1.92
CA GLY A 598 -11.54 -20.63 -0.95
C GLY A 598 -11.24 -19.27 -1.60
N TRP A 599 -10.89 -19.23 -2.88
CA TRP A 599 -10.41 -18.03 -3.55
C TRP A 599 -11.51 -17.17 -4.18
N THR A 600 -11.46 -15.86 -3.95
CA THR A 600 -12.21 -14.85 -4.72
C THR A 600 -11.27 -13.71 -5.13
N LEU A 601 -11.33 -13.28 -6.40
CA LEU A 601 -10.44 -12.27 -6.96
C LEU A 601 -11.25 -11.08 -7.50
N TYR A 602 -10.82 -9.87 -7.16
CA TYR A 602 -11.44 -8.59 -7.48
C TYR A 602 -10.47 -7.75 -8.32
N PRO A 603 -10.76 -7.45 -9.59
CA PRO A 603 -9.90 -6.59 -10.41
C PRO A 603 -9.82 -5.19 -9.79
N GLU A 604 -8.60 -4.68 -9.61
CA GLU A 604 -8.39 -3.34 -9.06
C GLU A 604 -8.82 -2.26 -10.08
N PRO A 605 -9.31 -1.09 -9.64
CA PRO A 605 -10.00 -0.11 -10.49
C PRO A 605 -9.05 0.75 -11.35
N ALA A 606 -8.30 0.09 -12.24
CA ALA A 606 -7.43 0.72 -13.23
C ALA A 606 -7.59 0.06 -14.61
N PRO A 607 -7.20 0.73 -15.71
CA PRO A 607 -7.19 0.11 -17.03
C PRO A 607 -6.22 -1.08 -17.08
N GLN A 608 -6.49 -2.06 -17.95
CA GLN A 608 -5.58 -3.18 -18.18
C GLN A 608 -4.42 -2.79 -19.10
N ILE A 609 -3.28 -3.46 -18.92
CA ILE A 609 -2.10 -3.35 -19.80
C ILE A 609 -2.42 -3.91 -21.19
N LYS A 610 -1.91 -3.26 -22.25
CA LYS A 610 -2.10 -3.74 -23.62
C LYS A 610 -1.48 -5.13 -23.83
N ASN A 611 -2.06 -5.89 -24.76
CA ASN A 611 -1.71 -7.29 -25.09
C ASN A 611 -2.00 -8.31 -23.97
N LEU A 612 -2.65 -7.91 -22.88
CA LEU A 612 -3.25 -8.83 -21.91
C LEU A 612 -4.75 -9.00 -22.18
N THR A 613 -5.21 -10.25 -22.17
CA THR A 613 -6.64 -10.59 -22.37
C THR A 613 -7.28 -11.14 -21.11
N GLU A 614 -6.46 -11.61 -20.17
CA GLU A 614 -6.85 -12.08 -18.87
C GLU A 614 -7.35 -10.93 -17.98
N SER A 615 -8.26 -11.27 -17.06
CA SER A 615 -8.76 -10.34 -16.04
C SER A 615 -7.63 -9.73 -15.22
N GLY A 616 -7.85 -8.51 -14.73
CA GLY A 616 -6.92 -7.74 -13.91
C GLY A 616 -6.85 -6.30 -14.36
N SER A 617 -5.84 -5.58 -13.90
CA SER A 617 -5.57 -4.19 -14.29
C SER A 617 -4.07 -3.91 -14.31
N ALA A 618 -3.67 -2.70 -14.70
CA ALA A 618 -2.30 -2.21 -14.63
C ALA A 618 -1.82 -1.90 -13.20
N GLU A 619 -2.71 -1.98 -12.21
CA GLU A 619 -2.36 -1.75 -10.80
C GLU A 619 -1.29 -2.75 -10.31
N SER A 620 -0.53 -2.31 -9.31
CA SER A 620 0.54 -3.06 -8.64
C SER A 620 0.60 -2.68 -7.16
N SER A 621 -0.49 -2.97 -6.44
CA SER A 621 -0.55 -2.78 -4.99
C SER A 621 0.52 -3.59 -4.25
N TYR A 622 1.08 -3.02 -3.18
CA TYR A 622 2.17 -3.65 -2.42
C TYR A 622 1.66 -4.53 -1.29
N TYR A 623 0.62 -4.05 -0.60
CA TYR A 623 0.08 -4.64 0.62
C TYR A 623 -1.45 -4.53 0.62
N THR A 624 -2.11 -5.51 1.23
CA THR A 624 -3.51 -5.38 1.67
C THR A 624 -3.52 -5.34 3.19
N TRP A 625 -4.05 -4.28 3.76
CA TRP A 625 -4.28 -4.14 5.20
C TRP A 625 -5.79 -4.19 5.46
N VAL A 626 -6.22 -4.82 6.56
CA VAL A 626 -7.65 -4.89 6.91
C VAL A 626 -7.96 -3.95 8.07
N ASP A 627 -8.95 -3.07 7.85
CA ASP A 627 -9.54 -2.24 8.90
C ASP A 627 -10.45 -3.08 9.80
N GLN A 628 -9.86 -3.78 10.76
CA GLN A 628 -10.60 -4.68 11.65
C GLN A 628 -11.58 -3.95 12.59
N PHE A 629 -11.44 -2.64 12.78
CA PHE A 629 -12.08 -1.88 13.85
C PHE A 629 -12.76 -0.59 13.38
N ASN A 630 -13.00 -0.45 12.08
CA ASN A 630 -13.63 0.73 11.50
C ASN A 630 -12.89 2.03 11.90
N THR A 631 -11.56 1.99 11.85
CA THR A 631 -10.67 3.12 12.11
C THR A 631 -10.80 4.20 11.04
N LEU A 632 -11.14 3.84 9.81
CA LEU A 632 -11.36 4.80 8.73
C LEU A 632 -12.78 5.38 8.71
N GLY A 633 -13.78 4.62 9.16
CA GLY A 633 -15.19 5.00 9.08
C GLY A 633 -15.99 4.30 7.96
N LEU A 634 -15.40 3.34 7.23
CA LEU A 634 -16.07 2.59 6.15
C LEU A 634 -16.75 1.29 6.59
N GLY A 635 -16.53 0.85 7.84
CA GLY A 635 -17.03 -0.40 8.40
C GLY A 635 -15.93 -1.28 9.00
N ASP A 636 -16.33 -2.31 9.73
CA ASP A 636 -15.42 -3.30 10.27
C ASP A 636 -14.99 -4.30 9.17
N ASN A 637 -13.77 -4.82 9.27
CA ASN A 637 -13.18 -5.80 8.36
C ASN A 637 -13.11 -5.34 6.90
N VAL A 638 -12.93 -4.05 6.63
CA VAL A 638 -12.77 -3.55 5.27
C VAL A 638 -11.32 -3.75 4.80
N PRO A 639 -11.06 -4.57 3.77
CA PRO A 639 -9.72 -4.70 3.20
C PRO A 639 -9.37 -3.49 2.32
N ILE A 640 -8.14 -3.00 2.47
CA ILE A 640 -7.63 -1.80 1.80
C ILE A 640 -6.26 -2.09 1.17
N ASN A 641 -6.19 -1.93 -0.14
CA ASN A 641 -4.95 -2.06 -0.89
C ASN A 641 -4.15 -0.76 -0.92
N THR A 642 -2.82 -0.89 -0.87
CA THR A 642 -1.89 0.20 -1.18
C THR A 642 -1.81 0.43 -2.69
N GLY A 643 -2.81 1.11 -3.26
CA GLY A 643 -2.97 1.37 -4.70
C GLY A 643 -1.87 2.25 -5.29
N ASN A 644 -0.70 1.67 -5.48
CA ASN A 644 0.52 2.38 -5.86
C ASN A 644 0.50 2.94 -7.28
N GLY A 645 -0.23 2.33 -8.21
CA GLY A 645 -0.46 2.87 -9.54
C GLY A 645 -1.62 3.88 -9.55
N SER A 646 -2.65 3.65 -8.75
CA SER A 646 -3.78 4.57 -8.55
C SER A 646 -3.40 5.81 -7.72
N GLU A 647 -2.23 5.77 -7.06
CA GLU A 647 -1.72 6.80 -6.17
C GLU A 647 -2.73 7.16 -5.07
N GLY A 648 -3.31 6.13 -4.45
CA GLY A 648 -4.27 6.25 -3.36
C GLY A 648 -4.46 4.95 -2.60
N LEU A 649 -5.37 4.96 -1.63
CA LEU A 649 -5.83 3.75 -0.95
C LEU A 649 -7.07 3.20 -1.66
N LEU A 650 -7.14 1.88 -1.85
CA LEU A 650 -8.22 1.19 -2.55
C LEU A 650 -8.98 0.31 -1.56
N ALA A 651 -10.05 0.84 -0.97
CA ALA A 651 -10.90 0.09 -0.06
C ALA A 651 -11.95 -0.71 -0.84
N LEU A 652 -12.13 -1.99 -0.51
CA LEU A 652 -13.22 -2.81 -1.08
C LEU A 652 -14.31 -2.97 -0.03
N LYS A 653 -15.42 -2.26 -0.24
CA LYS A 653 -16.59 -2.25 0.64
C LYS A 653 -17.75 -2.89 -0.09
N ASP A 654 -18.31 -3.95 0.46
CA ASP A 654 -19.45 -4.68 -0.14
C ASP A 654 -19.22 -5.13 -1.60
N GLY A 655 -17.96 -5.35 -1.98
CA GLY A 655 -17.57 -5.72 -3.35
C GLY A 655 -17.40 -4.54 -4.32
N GLU A 656 -17.58 -3.31 -3.85
CA GLU A 656 -17.36 -2.08 -4.61
C GLU A 656 -16.09 -1.35 -4.15
N TRP A 657 -15.43 -0.66 -5.07
CA TRP A 657 -14.20 0.08 -4.80
C TRP A 657 -14.50 1.50 -4.34
N VAL A 658 -13.84 1.92 -3.26
CA VAL A 658 -13.74 3.32 -2.82
C VAL A 658 -12.27 3.75 -2.97
N VAL A 659 -12.00 4.69 -3.88
CA VAL A 659 -10.65 5.15 -4.21
C VAL A 659 -10.31 6.45 -3.49
N LEU A 660 -9.43 6.37 -2.50
CA LEU A 660 -8.94 7.51 -1.73
C LEU A 660 -7.66 8.06 -2.35
N ARG A 661 -7.82 8.76 -3.48
CA ARG A 661 -6.73 9.36 -4.26
C ARG A 661 -6.01 10.46 -3.47
N VAL A 662 -4.67 10.40 -3.40
CA VAL A 662 -3.83 11.52 -2.93
C VAL A 662 -3.42 12.35 -4.14
N PRO A 663 -4.07 13.47 -4.45
CA PRO A 663 -3.88 14.18 -5.73
C PRO A 663 -2.65 15.08 -5.76
N TYR A 664 -2.03 15.32 -4.59
CA TYR A 664 -0.93 16.25 -4.42
C TYR A 664 -0.11 15.91 -3.17
N PRO A 665 1.24 15.95 -3.25
CA PRO A 665 1.98 15.93 -4.50
C PRO A 665 1.79 14.59 -5.22
N LEU A 666 1.78 14.59 -6.55
CA LEU A 666 1.71 13.36 -7.36
C LEU A 666 2.87 12.42 -7.05
N GLY A 667 2.58 11.13 -7.17
CA GLY A 667 3.54 10.05 -6.88
C GLY A 667 3.36 9.41 -5.50
N PHE A 668 2.17 9.53 -4.89
CA PHE A 668 1.85 8.76 -3.69
C PHE A 668 2.04 7.26 -3.97
N TYR A 669 2.89 6.65 -3.16
CA TYR A 669 3.26 5.24 -3.23
C TYR A 669 3.48 4.79 -1.79
N THR A 670 2.74 3.79 -1.32
CA THR A 670 2.85 3.30 0.06
C THR A 670 2.96 1.77 0.10
N LYS A 671 3.61 1.28 1.14
CA LYS A 671 3.84 -0.16 1.37
C LYS A 671 3.13 -0.69 2.61
N TRP A 672 2.61 0.22 3.46
CA TRP A 672 1.89 -0.10 4.68
C TRP A 672 0.92 1.03 5.05
N MET A 673 -0.01 0.75 5.97
CA MET A 673 -0.88 1.71 6.63
C MET A 673 -1.32 1.19 8.00
N ASP A 674 -1.64 2.08 8.93
CA ASP A 674 -2.24 1.74 10.23
C ASP A 674 -3.44 2.64 10.55
N GLY A 675 -4.49 2.04 11.09
CA GLY A 675 -5.70 2.73 11.51
C GLY A 675 -5.70 3.04 13.00
N ARG A 676 -5.94 4.29 13.38
CA ARG A 676 -5.93 4.76 14.77
C ARG A 676 -7.25 5.44 15.13
N ILE A 677 -7.67 5.26 16.38
CA ILE A 677 -8.81 5.95 16.99
C ILE A 677 -8.25 6.82 18.12
N ASP A 678 -8.13 8.11 17.85
CA ASP A 678 -7.66 9.10 18.81
C ASP A 678 -8.74 9.44 19.85
N ASP A 679 -10.01 9.54 19.43
CA ASP A 679 -11.14 9.74 20.33
C ASP A 679 -12.43 9.15 19.73
N PRO A 680 -12.98 8.07 20.31
CA PRO A 680 -14.18 7.41 19.79
C PRO A 680 -15.45 8.29 19.86
N ASP A 681 -15.47 9.33 20.68
CA ASP A 681 -16.64 10.18 20.93
C ASP A 681 -16.71 11.41 19.99
N THR A 682 -15.67 11.65 19.19
CA THR A 682 -15.59 12.79 18.24
C THR A 682 -15.98 12.41 16.81
N GLY A 683 -16.56 11.22 16.62
CA GLY A 683 -17.03 10.76 15.31
C GLY A 683 -15.88 10.51 14.33
N TRP A 684 -15.94 11.14 13.16
CA TRP A 684 -14.94 10.96 12.10
C TRP A 684 -13.61 11.66 12.41
N LYS A 685 -13.61 12.69 13.26
CA LYS A 685 -12.40 13.49 13.57
C LYS A 685 -11.39 12.73 14.42
N GLY A 686 -11.86 11.89 15.34
CA GLY A 686 -11.01 11.05 16.19
C GLY A 686 -10.65 9.71 15.54
N ARG A 687 -10.84 9.56 14.24
CA ARG A 687 -10.65 8.32 13.47
C ARG A 687 -9.82 8.63 12.23
N GLY A 688 -8.93 7.72 11.87
CA GLY A 688 -8.28 7.78 10.57
C GLY A 688 -7.22 6.72 10.34
N ILE A 689 -6.75 6.67 9.11
CA ILE A 689 -5.65 5.80 8.68
C ILE A 689 -4.43 6.65 8.38
N PHE A 690 -3.28 6.22 8.89
CA PHE A 690 -1.97 6.79 8.61
C PHE A 690 -1.23 5.89 7.61
N ALA A 691 -0.57 6.52 6.64
CA ALA A 691 0.32 5.88 5.69
C ALA A 691 1.57 6.76 5.51
N THR A 692 2.58 6.25 4.80
CA THR A 692 3.76 7.05 4.47
C THR A 692 4.15 6.91 3.01
N ILE A 693 4.76 7.95 2.45
CA ILE A 693 5.35 7.89 1.12
C ILE A 693 6.58 6.98 1.16
N SER A 694 6.42 5.80 0.58
CA SER A 694 7.30 4.65 0.70
C SER A 694 8.07 4.32 -0.60
N THR A 695 8.04 5.22 -1.59
CA THR A 695 8.85 5.07 -2.80
C THR A 695 10.32 5.16 -2.45
N ARG A 696 11.17 4.33 -3.08
CA ARG A 696 12.63 4.43 -2.89
C ARG A 696 13.22 5.71 -3.50
N ALA A 697 12.45 6.44 -4.31
CA ALA A 697 12.89 7.68 -4.91
C ALA A 697 11.83 8.79 -4.69
N PRO A 698 11.74 9.38 -3.49
CA PRO A 698 10.81 10.49 -3.23
C PRO A 698 11.01 11.66 -4.19
N PHE A 699 12.25 11.87 -4.65
CA PHE A 699 12.60 12.87 -5.66
C PHE A 699 12.04 12.61 -7.08
N HIS A 700 11.38 11.47 -7.32
CA HIS A 700 10.59 11.24 -8.55
C HIS A 700 9.17 11.81 -8.49
N MET A 701 8.72 12.25 -7.31
CA MET A 701 7.44 12.95 -7.16
C MET A 701 7.48 14.31 -7.88
N GLU A 702 6.31 14.92 -8.09
CA GLU A 702 6.24 16.19 -8.83
C GLU A 702 6.97 17.37 -8.16
N THR A 703 7.28 17.25 -6.86
CA THR A 703 8.08 18.23 -6.11
C THR A 703 9.60 18.12 -6.35
N GLY A 704 10.07 17.03 -6.96
CA GLY A 704 11.44 16.89 -7.47
C GLY A 704 12.54 16.66 -6.43
N GLU A 705 13.78 16.97 -6.80
CA GLU A 705 14.96 16.85 -5.93
C GLU A 705 14.76 17.59 -4.60
N GLY A 706 15.21 17.00 -3.50
CA GLY A 706 15.03 17.57 -2.17
C GLY A 706 13.69 17.22 -1.50
N THR A 707 12.78 16.51 -2.17
CA THR A 707 11.51 16.06 -1.58
C THR A 707 11.74 15.04 -0.47
N PRO A 708 11.40 15.34 0.79
CA PRO A 708 11.39 14.33 1.85
C PRO A 708 10.17 13.43 1.70
N SER A 709 10.22 12.27 2.37
CA SER A 709 9.02 11.45 2.56
C SER A 709 7.96 12.21 3.39
N LYS A 710 6.76 11.65 3.45
CA LYS A 710 5.61 12.27 4.12
C LYS A 710 4.85 11.26 4.94
N VAL A 711 4.25 11.71 6.03
CA VAL A 711 3.11 11.03 6.65
C VAL A 711 1.85 11.53 5.98
N VAL A 712 0.91 10.62 5.71
CA VAL A 712 -0.38 10.90 5.09
C VAL A 712 -1.48 10.36 6.00
N HIS A 713 -2.36 11.23 6.47
CA HIS A 713 -3.50 10.89 7.32
C HIS A 713 -4.80 11.02 6.51
N PHE A 714 -5.57 9.93 6.45
CA PHE A 714 -6.85 9.83 5.76
C PHE A 714 -7.97 9.76 6.79
N GLN A 715 -8.98 10.60 6.62
CA GLN A 715 -10.20 10.58 7.42
C GLN A 715 -11.42 10.59 6.50
N MET A 716 -12.49 9.89 6.89
CA MET A 716 -13.75 9.86 6.16
C MET A 716 -14.85 10.57 6.94
N ARG A 717 -15.20 11.78 6.49
CA ARG A 717 -16.32 12.54 7.07
C ARG A 717 -17.68 12.05 6.53
N PRO A 718 -18.82 12.39 7.16
CA PRO A 718 -20.12 11.91 6.68
C PRO A 718 -20.56 12.52 5.34
N ASP A 719 -20.12 13.74 5.03
CA ASP A 719 -20.38 14.41 3.75
C ASP A 719 -19.28 15.47 3.44
N PRO A 720 -19.17 15.99 2.20
CA PRO A 720 -18.08 16.90 1.82
C PRO A 720 -18.08 18.28 2.49
N LEU A 721 -19.08 18.60 3.31
CA LEU A 721 -19.20 19.88 4.03
C LEU A 721 -19.28 19.67 5.55
N ALA A 722 -19.12 18.44 6.02
CA ALA A 722 -19.05 18.15 7.44
C ALA A 722 -17.81 18.80 8.04
N ARG A 723 -18.06 19.54 9.13
CA ARG A 723 -17.08 20.27 9.91
C ARG A 723 -16.43 19.41 10.94
#